data_AF-A0A8S1RJ14-F1
#
_entry.id   AF-A0A8S1RJ14-F1
#
_cell.length_a   1.000
_cell.length_b   1.000
_cell.length_c   1.000
_cell.angle_alpha   90.00
_cell.angle_beta   90.00
_cell.angle_gamma   90.00
#
_symmetry.space_group_name_H-M   'P 1'
#
loop_
_entity.id
_entity.type
_entity.pdbx_description
1 polymer ?
#
loop_
_entity_poly.entity_id
_entity_poly.type
_entity_poly.pdbx_seq_one_letter_code
_entity_poly.pdbx_strand_id
1 'polypeptide(L)'
;MLTRLMLLSIEINQCLSQNIKGEFSENVFLSNKIINEQEPYNVNYQEDQNNEKYVLFYFHQYANFIAWGILVDLGIIVNRYGILLRNKIDIHAIIMGIVVLPSIIAELFIIFSGNTPNIQGNKNLQGVHSIIGYIFLGLILLQTISGITIKFGIQSVSTQTHLKIKSVFHIFLGYIIYLTGKIQLGFGYYMTYQNQRDNGKGDIISFWCVYGFIFLWRIIFEILYQNGLIYQILIKKDEKQREHSGILEDSLLVQYIEQNEQSQFYNEFQNKLWLIFNNEIIDLTGFQHPGGQYIWERVKGREVSRFVYGGCGLEDGTAQQYSHSKHAIILLKNHIIGSLNNISFTIPIDENNINSTQWTLNTIIKINDKTSYFGFSNVQFKILSQFTTIHSFGKYFQLQSLKSIKTPIRQYTCISSMAPENVIYRKELVQYIDYIVTTKQLAKIPQQPKYLKELPFIIKCYETKNGFSQYIHNHKDEIYHIKGPYGPPHGIPNRGKIVIICGGTGIFPFLDLFDFTLKTIIYQIALNKFGKQTADSLNPFDCQYNTHIHITLFLAAANKSDLIGSDILFPIIQLQKYLGKEFLKLIIKIKDKIEGIETINERFSKTTFYKFLGKILDYQRFMICGPPQMQESVPIILKEMGVQNQHIHFI
;
A
#
# COMPACT_ATOMS: atom_id res chain seq x y z
N MET A 1 -1.08 -16.44 -24.98
CA MET A 1 -0.45 -15.32 -25.73
C MET A 1 0.77 -15.80 -26.50
N LEU A 2 1.80 -16.37 -25.85
CA LEU A 2 2.98 -16.98 -26.53
C LEU A 2 2.62 -18.02 -27.61
N THR A 3 1.65 -18.89 -27.35
CA THR A 3 1.19 -19.91 -28.33
C THR A 3 0.56 -19.29 -29.59
N ARG A 4 -0.11 -18.14 -29.46
CA ARG A 4 -0.70 -17.41 -30.61
C ARG A 4 0.37 -16.66 -31.41
N LEU A 5 1.43 -16.17 -30.77
CA LEU A 5 2.56 -15.53 -31.44
C LEU A 5 3.42 -16.54 -32.23
N MET A 6 3.60 -17.76 -31.71
CA MET A 6 4.28 -18.83 -32.45
C MET A 6 3.51 -19.25 -33.71
N LEU A 7 2.18 -19.35 -33.64
CA LEU A 7 1.35 -19.70 -34.80
C LEU A 7 1.43 -18.62 -35.89
N LEU A 8 1.43 -17.33 -35.50
CA LEU A 8 1.58 -16.22 -36.44
C LEU A 8 2.96 -16.21 -37.14
N SER A 9 4.04 -16.58 -36.44
CA SER A 9 5.37 -16.69 -37.06
C SER A 9 5.48 -17.83 -38.07
N ILE A 10 4.69 -18.89 -37.90
CA ILE A 10 4.65 -20.02 -38.83
C ILE A 10 3.89 -19.62 -40.11
N GLU A 11 2.78 -18.90 -39.98
CA GLU A 11 2.03 -18.36 -41.14
C GLU A 11 2.87 -17.36 -41.97
N ILE A 12 3.62 -16.48 -41.31
CA ILE A 12 4.48 -15.50 -42.01
C ILE A 12 5.62 -16.20 -42.77
N ASN A 13 6.22 -17.24 -42.19
CA ASN A 13 7.28 -18.01 -42.86
C ASN A 13 6.75 -18.83 -44.04
N GLN A 14 5.53 -19.37 -43.96
CA GLN A 14 4.89 -20.04 -45.08
C GLN A 14 4.59 -19.08 -46.24
N CYS A 15 4.14 -17.87 -45.93
CA CYS A 15 3.84 -16.82 -46.91
C CYS A 15 5.10 -16.31 -47.64
N LEU A 16 6.24 -16.17 -46.94
CA LEU A 16 7.51 -15.76 -47.54
C LEU A 16 8.17 -16.84 -48.41
N SER A 17 7.93 -18.12 -48.10
CA SER A 17 8.50 -19.24 -48.88
C SER A 17 7.89 -19.41 -50.27
N GLN A 18 6.69 -18.87 -50.51
CA GLN A 18 5.97 -19.02 -51.79
C GLN A 18 6.32 -17.95 -52.84
N ASN A 19 7.01 -16.88 -52.47
CA ASN A 19 7.28 -15.73 -53.36
C ASN A 19 8.69 -15.67 -53.97
N ILE A 20 9.56 -16.68 -53.75
CA ILE A 20 10.96 -16.68 -54.25
C ILE A 20 11.17 -17.82 -55.26
N LYS A 21 10.35 -17.83 -56.31
CA LYS A 21 10.63 -18.58 -57.56
C LYS A 21 10.28 -17.67 -58.74
N GLY A 22 11.21 -16.80 -59.11
CA GLY A 22 11.14 -15.95 -60.28
C GLY A 22 12.55 -15.75 -60.85
N GLU A 23 12.69 -16.03 -62.13
CA GLU A 23 13.90 -16.14 -62.94
C GLU A 23 14.80 -14.89 -62.91
N PHE A 24 16.12 -15.09 -62.95
CA PHE A 24 17.06 -14.07 -63.42
C PHE A 24 17.96 -14.66 -64.50
N SER A 25 17.92 -14.01 -65.66
CA SER A 25 18.63 -14.34 -66.88
C SER A 25 20.09 -13.89 -66.83
N GLU A 26 20.96 -14.73 -67.40
CA GLU A 26 22.29 -14.38 -67.83
C GLU A 26 22.23 -13.44 -69.05
N ASN A 27 23.03 -12.37 -69.07
CA ASN A 27 23.96 -12.07 -70.18
C ASN A 27 24.77 -10.77 -69.98
N VAL A 28 26.10 -10.95 -70.13
CA VAL A 28 27.08 -10.13 -70.90
C VAL A 28 27.28 -8.65 -70.54
N PHE A 29 28.51 -8.29 -70.10
CA PHE A 29 29.38 -7.39 -70.87
C PHE A 29 30.85 -7.43 -70.40
N LEU A 30 31.74 -7.84 -71.30
CA LEU A 30 33.19 -7.70 -71.21
C LEU A 30 33.58 -6.23 -71.40
N SER A 31 34.39 -5.67 -70.49
CA SER A 31 35.23 -4.52 -70.80
C SER A 31 36.64 -4.78 -70.29
N ASN A 32 37.56 -4.97 -71.24
CA ASN A 32 38.99 -4.98 -71.01
C ASN A 32 39.42 -3.60 -70.51
N LYS A 33 39.86 -3.50 -69.26
CA LYS A 33 40.52 -2.30 -68.75
C LYS A 33 42.00 -2.61 -68.52
N ILE A 34 42.79 -1.78 -69.19
CA ILE A 34 44.23 -1.79 -69.34
C ILE A 34 44.93 -1.79 -67.98
N ILE A 35 45.91 -2.68 -67.84
CA ILE A 35 46.83 -2.78 -66.70
C ILE A 35 47.79 -1.59 -66.79
N ASN A 36 47.62 -0.61 -65.90
CA ASN A 36 48.63 0.41 -65.63
C ASN A 36 49.30 0.08 -64.29
N GLU A 37 50.62 0.00 -64.37
CA GLU A 37 51.65 0.19 -63.34
C GLU A 37 51.23 -0.08 -61.89
N GLN A 38 51.64 -1.25 -61.40
CA GLN A 38 51.67 -1.57 -59.98
C GLN A 38 52.69 -0.69 -59.26
N GLU A 39 52.20 0.30 -58.51
CA GLU A 39 52.95 0.83 -57.38
C GLU A 39 53.27 -0.30 -56.39
N PRO A 40 54.43 -0.26 -55.70
CA PRO A 40 54.85 -1.31 -54.78
C PRO A 40 53.79 -1.52 -53.70
N TYR A 41 53.13 -2.67 -53.79
CA TYR A 41 52.09 -3.14 -52.88
C TYR A 41 52.69 -3.31 -51.49
N ASN A 42 52.37 -2.40 -50.58
CA ASN A 42 52.87 -2.43 -49.21
C ASN A 42 52.10 -3.49 -48.40
N VAL A 43 52.56 -4.74 -48.49
CA VAL A 43 51.94 -5.94 -47.88
C VAL A 43 51.64 -5.74 -46.39
N ASN A 44 52.48 -4.99 -45.68
CA ASN A 44 52.30 -4.71 -44.24
C ASN A 44 51.04 -3.87 -43.94
N TYR A 45 50.61 -3.00 -44.86
CA TYR A 45 49.46 -2.12 -44.62
C TYR A 45 48.11 -2.88 -44.71
N GLN A 46 48.03 -3.94 -45.50
CA GLN A 46 46.83 -4.76 -45.60
C GLN A 46 46.67 -5.75 -44.44
N GLU A 47 47.78 -6.24 -43.90
CA GLU A 47 47.76 -7.15 -42.75
C GLU A 47 47.26 -6.42 -41.49
N ASP A 48 47.69 -5.17 -41.28
CA ASP A 48 47.24 -4.32 -40.18
C ASP A 48 45.76 -3.91 -40.31
N GLN A 49 45.30 -3.50 -41.50
CA GLN A 49 43.89 -3.17 -41.72
C GLN A 49 42.96 -4.38 -41.55
N ASN A 50 43.43 -5.59 -41.85
CA ASN A 50 42.66 -6.80 -41.61
C ASN A 50 42.57 -7.11 -40.11
N ASN A 51 43.65 -6.91 -39.35
CA ASN A 51 43.68 -7.13 -37.91
C ASN A 51 42.67 -6.23 -37.16
N GLU A 52 42.59 -4.95 -37.49
CA GLU A 52 41.62 -4.03 -36.85
C GLU A 52 40.16 -4.48 -37.07
N LYS A 53 39.82 -4.90 -38.30
CA LYS A 53 38.46 -5.36 -38.64
C LYS A 53 38.05 -6.60 -37.84
N TYR A 54 38.99 -7.53 -37.64
CA TYR A 54 38.73 -8.72 -36.84
C TYR A 54 38.57 -8.38 -35.35
N VAL A 55 39.35 -7.43 -34.81
CA VAL A 55 39.20 -6.99 -33.42
C VAL A 55 37.81 -6.41 -33.17
N LEU A 56 37.33 -5.53 -34.06
CA LEU A 56 35.99 -4.93 -34.00
C LEU A 56 34.89 -6.00 -34.10
N PHE A 57 35.04 -6.95 -35.03
CA PHE A 57 34.10 -8.05 -35.19
C PHE A 57 34.04 -8.96 -33.95
N TYR A 58 35.19 -9.37 -33.41
CA TYR A 58 35.23 -10.21 -32.21
C TYR A 58 34.71 -9.45 -30.98
N PHE A 59 35.02 -8.16 -30.85
CA PHE A 59 34.43 -7.33 -29.80
C PHE A 59 32.90 -7.32 -29.91
N HIS A 60 32.34 -7.02 -31.08
CA HIS A 60 30.90 -7.06 -31.31
C HIS A 60 30.30 -8.44 -30.98
N GLN A 61 30.93 -9.52 -31.43
CA GLN A 61 30.46 -10.88 -31.20
C GLN A 61 30.44 -11.23 -29.69
N TYR A 62 31.57 -11.09 -29.00
CA TYR A 62 31.70 -11.51 -27.61
C TYR A 62 30.97 -10.55 -26.66
N ALA A 63 31.02 -9.24 -26.90
CA ALA A 63 30.30 -8.27 -26.09
C ALA A 63 28.79 -8.52 -26.15
N ASN A 64 28.22 -8.71 -27.35
CA ASN A 64 26.80 -8.97 -27.49
C ASN A 64 26.41 -10.35 -26.94
N PHE A 65 27.26 -11.38 -27.11
CA PHE A 65 26.99 -12.69 -26.51
C PHE A 65 26.94 -12.62 -24.97
N ILE A 66 27.89 -11.93 -24.32
CA ILE A 66 27.88 -11.78 -22.86
C ILE A 66 26.69 -10.93 -22.42
N ALA A 67 26.47 -9.79 -23.07
CA ALA A 67 25.42 -8.83 -22.74
C ALA A 67 24.02 -9.44 -22.91
N TRP A 68 23.68 -9.89 -24.12
CA TRP A 68 22.35 -10.38 -24.48
C TRP A 68 22.17 -11.88 -24.25
N GLY A 69 23.25 -12.66 -24.17
CA GLY A 69 23.20 -14.09 -23.91
C GLY A 69 23.04 -14.40 -22.42
N ILE A 70 23.72 -13.64 -21.55
CA ILE A 70 23.81 -13.94 -20.11
C ILE A 70 23.28 -12.78 -19.26
N LEU A 71 23.86 -11.56 -19.40
CA LEU A 71 23.61 -10.47 -18.45
C LEU A 71 22.17 -9.93 -18.52
N VAL A 72 21.54 -9.93 -19.69
CA VAL A 72 20.13 -9.51 -19.83
C VAL A 72 19.20 -10.43 -19.02
N ASP A 73 19.45 -11.74 -19.01
CA ASP A 73 18.66 -12.69 -18.23
C ASP A 73 18.89 -12.45 -16.73
N LEU A 74 20.13 -12.22 -16.29
CA LEU A 74 20.44 -11.84 -14.91
C LEU A 74 19.72 -10.55 -14.50
N GLY A 75 19.73 -9.52 -15.33
CA GLY A 75 19.06 -8.25 -15.07
C GLY A 75 17.53 -8.40 -14.96
N ILE A 76 16.92 -9.29 -15.75
CA ILE A 76 15.49 -9.64 -15.65
C ILE A 76 15.21 -10.42 -14.35
N ILE A 77 16.04 -11.41 -14.03
CA ILE A 77 15.95 -12.23 -12.80
C ILE A 77 16.02 -11.33 -11.56
N VAL A 78 16.99 -10.42 -11.49
CA VAL A 78 17.13 -9.47 -10.36
C VAL A 78 15.89 -8.59 -10.22
N ASN A 79 15.36 -8.01 -11.29
CA ASN A 79 14.20 -7.14 -11.19
C ASN A 79 12.92 -7.91 -10.80
N ARG A 80 12.73 -9.12 -11.36
CA ARG A 80 11.53 -9.93 -11.15
C ARG A 80 11.52 -10.60 -9.77
N TYR A 81 12.64 -11.21 -9.37
CA TYR A 81 12.72 -12.03 -8.16
C TYR A 81 13.39 -11.32 -6.98
N GLY A 82 14.19 -10.29 -7.24
CA GLY A 82 14.80 -9.43 -6.23
C GLY A 82 13.82 -8.45 -5.59
N ILE A 83 12.52 -8.80 -5.48
CA ILE A 83 11.49 -7.94 -4.87
C ILE A 83 11.81 -7.56 -3.42
N LEU A 84 12.64 -8.38 -2.76
CA LEU A 84 13.12 -8.20 -1.39
C LEU A 84 14.40 -7.35 -1.29
N LEU A 85 15.08 -7.08 -2.42
CA LEU A 85 16.30 -6.30 -2.42
C LEU A 85 15.97 -4.80 -2.37
N ARG A 86 16.51 -4.12 -1.35
CA ARG A 86 16.36 -2.67 -1.13
C ARG A 86 16.66 -1.85 -2.40
N ASN A 87 17.72 -2.23 -3.11
CA ASN A 87 18.24 -1.51 -4.27
C ASN A 87 17.93 -2.21 -5.61
N LYS A 88 16.86 -3.01 -5.71
CA LYS A 88 16.59 -3.84 -6.90
C LYS A 88 16.54 -3.05 -8.20
N ILE A 89 15.97 -1.84 -8.18
CA ILE A 89 15.82 -0.98 -9.37
C ILE A 89 17.19 -0.47 -9.80
N ASP A 90 18.04 -0.10 -8.84
CA ASP A 90 19.41 0.34 -9.11
C ASP A 90 20.27 -0.80 -9.66
N ILE A 91 20.18 -2.00 -9.06
CA ILE A 91 20.91 -3.18 -9.55
C ILE A 91 20.45 -3.53 -10.98
N HIS A 92 19.13 -3.52 -11.24
CA HIS A 92 18.60 -3.74 -12.59
C HIS A 92 19.12 -2.68 -13.58
N ALA A 93 19.08 -1.40 -13.21
CA ALA A 93 19.56 -0.32 -14.07
C ALA A 93 21.06 -0.41 -14.35
N ILE A 94 21.87 -0.81 -13.36
CA ILE A 94 23.32 -1.02 -13.52
C ILE A 94 23.58 -2.19 -14.48
N ILE A 95 22.95 -3.34 -14.26
CA ILE A 95 23.12 -4.51 -15.13
C ILE A 95 22.69 -4.17 -16.56
N MET A 96 21.53 -3.52 -16.73
CA MET A 96 21.05 -3.13 -18.06
C MET A 96 21.92 -2.05 -18.70
N GLY A 97 22.51 -1.13 -17.92
CA GLY A 97 23.50 -0.19 -18.41
C GLY A 97 24.75 -0.90 -18.95
N ILE A 98 25.24 -1.92 -18.24
CA ILE A 98 26.37 -2.77 -18.67
C ILE A 98 26.02 -3.61 -19.90
N VAL A 99 24.75 -3.98 -20.12
CA VAL A 99 24.30 -4.67 -21.34
C VAL A 99 24.23 -3.70 -22.52
N VAL A 100 23.56 -2.57 -22.32
CA VAL A 100 23.21 -1.63 -23.38
C VAL A 100 24.41 -0.83 -23.87
N LEU A 101 25.24 -0.30 -22.97
CA LEU A 101 26.33 0.61 -23.34
C LEU A 101 27.37 -0.06 -24.26
N PRO A 102 27.90 -1.27 -23.95
CA PRO A 102 28.81 -1.97 -24.86
C PRO A 102 28.14 -2.37 -26.18
N SER A 103 26.84 -2.72 -26.17
CA SER A 103 26.10 -3.07 -27.40
C SER A 103 26.01 -1.86 -28.34
N ILE A 104 25.66 -0.69 -27.81
CA ILE A 104 25.62 0.57 -28.57
C ILE A 104 27.00 0.91 -29.11
N ILE A 105 28.06 0.83 -28.28
CA ILE A 105 29.43 1.13 -28.70
C ILE A 105 29.88 0.17 -29.82
N ALA A 106 29.63 -1.14 -29.66
CA ALA A 106 29.97 -2.13 -30.65
C ALA A 106 29.25 -1.89 -31.98
N GLU A 107 27.95 -1.60 -31.94
CA GLU A 107 27.17 -1.31 -33.15
C GLU A 107 27.62 -0.01 -33.81
N LEU A 108 27.81 1.08 -33.06
CA LEU A 108 28.30 2.35 -33.60
C LEU A 108 29.68 2.19 -34.26
N PHE A 109 30.59 1.44 -33.65
CA PHE A 109 31.89 1.17 -34.27
C PHE A 109 31.77 0.37 -35.57
N ILE A 110 30.90 -0.64 -35.63
CA ILE A 110 30.64 -1.38 -36.88
C ILE A 110 30.04 -0.46 -37.95
N ILE A 111 29.16 0.46 -37.57
CA ILE A 111 28.52 1.43 -38.47
C ILE A 111 29.54 2.43 -39.02
N PHE A 112 30.29 3.09 -38.13
CA PHE A 112 31.21 4.16 -38.51
C PHE A 112 32.47 3.66 -39.18
N SER A 113 32.93 2.44 -38.84
CA SER A 113 34.07 1.86 -39.53
C SER A 113 33.75 1.53 -40.98
N GLY A 114 32.46 1.35 -41.35
CA GLY A 114 32.04 0.95 -42.69
C GLY A 114 32.66 -0.38 -43.17
N ASN A 115 33.27 -1.13 -42.24
CA ASN A 115 34.27 -2.15 -42.50
C ASN A 115 33.94 -3.44 -41.75
N THR A 116 32.74 -3.98 -41.96
CA THR A 116 32.49 -5.36 -41.55
C THR A 116 33.46 -6.27 -42.32
N PRO A 117 34.19 -7.19 -41.66
CA PRO A 117 35.00 -8.16 -42.40
C PRO A 117 34.12 -8.86 -43.43
N ASN A 118 34.71 -9.22 -44.57
CA ASN A 118 33.98 -9.92 -45.63
C ASN A 118 33.82 -11.37 -45.17
N ILE A 119 32.80 -11.62 -44.34
CA ILE A 119 32.54 -12.93 -43.77
C ILE A 119 32.13 -13.84 -44.93
N GLN A 120 32.88 -14.93 -45.14
CA GLN A 120 32.50 -15.95 -46.11
C GLN A 120 31.20 -16.59 -45.61
N GLY A 121 30.08 -16.32 -46.30
CA GLY A 121 28.77 -16.73 -45.82
C GLY A 121 27.60 -16.17 -46.64
N ASN A 122 26.39 -16.46 -46.18
CA ASN A 122 25.16 -16.03 -46.85
C ASN A 122 24.96 -14.51 -46.71
N LYS A 123 25.26 -13.76 -47.78
CA LYS A 123 25.08 -12.29 -47.86
C LYS A 123 23.67 -11.83 -47.48
N ASN A 124 22.64 -12.62 -47.79
CA ASN A 124 21.26 -12.27 -47.42
C ASN A 124 21.07 -12.33 -45.90
N LEU A 125 21.66 -13.31 -45.23
CA LEU A 125 21.59 -13.42 -43.77
C LEU A 125 22.33 -12.27 -43.09
N GLN A 126 23.49 -11.87 -43.62
CA GLN A 126 24.21 -10.69 -43.13
C GLN A 126 23.36 -9.42 -43.27
N GLY A 127 22.74 -9.21 -44.43
CA GLY A 127 21.83 -8.08 -44.66
C GLY A 127 20.65 -8.07 -43.68
N VAL A 128 20.00 -9.22 -43.47
CA VAL A 128 18.90 -9.36 -42.51
C VAL A 128 19.36 -9.10 -41.08
N HIS A 129 20.53 -9.65 -40.69
CA HIS A 129 21.13 -9.44 -39.38
C HIS A 129 21.37 -7.94 -39.14
N SER A 130 22.00 -7.23 -40.08
CA SER A 130 22.25 -5.80 -39.99
C SER A 130 20.97 -4.98 -39.92
N ILE A 131 19.97 -5.24 -40.76
CA ILE A 131 18.68 -4.51 -40.76
C ILE A 131 17.99 -4.63 -39.40
N ILE A 132 17.86 -5.86 -38.89
CA ILE A 132 17.23 -6.10 -37.59
C ILE A 132 18.12 -5.51 -36.48
N GLY A 133 19.45 -5.53 -36.61
CA GLY A 133 20.38 -4.87 -35.69
C GLY A 133 20.13 -3.36 -35.58
N TYR A 134 19.91 -2.66 -36.69
CA TYR A 134 19.55 -1.23 -36.67
C TYR A 134 18.22 -0.95 -35.97
N ILE A 135 17.20 -1.77 -36.25
CA ILE A 135 15.91 -1.68 -35.56
C ILE A 135 16.11 -1.94 -34.07
N PHE A 136 16.92 -2.94 -33.73
CA PHE A 136 17.23 -3.32 -32.37
C PHE A 136 17.93 -2.21 -31.59
N LEU A 137 18.92 -1.53 -32.19
CA LEU A 137 19.58 -0.35 -31.63
C LEU A 137 18.57 0.76 -31.28
N GLY A 138 17.66 1.08 -32.21
CA GLY A 138 16.61 2.07 -31.97
C GLY A 138 15.70 1.70 -30.79
N LEU A 139 15.32 0.42 -30.69
CA LEU A 139 14.51 -0.08 -29.56
C LEU A 139 15.28 -0.03 -28.24
N ILE A 140 16.57 -0.37 -28.23
CA ILE A 140 17.44 -0.28 -27.04
C ILE A 140 17.50 1.16 -26.51
N LEU A 141 17.72 2.14 -27.39
CA LEU A 141 17.75 3.55 -27.01
C LEU A 141 16.42 3.99 -26.39
N LEU A 142 15.30 3.65 -27.02
CA LEU A 142 13.97 3.95 -26.52
C LEU A 142 13.71 3.30 -25.14
N GLN A 143 14.10 2.04 -24.98
CA GLN A 143 13.96 1.30 -23.72
C GLN A 143 14.82 1.89 -22.60
N THR A 144 16.01 2.38 -22.93
CA THR A 144 16.93 3.03 -21.98
C THR A 144 16.35 4.35 -21.48
N ILE A 145 15.90 5.21 -22.39
CA ILE A 145 15.24 6.48 -22.04
C ILE A 145 13.99 6.22 -21.20
N SER A 146 13.19 5.22 -21.59
CA SER A 146 11.99 4.81 -20.86
C SER A 146 12.34 4.32 -19.44
N GLY A 147 13.36 3.48 -19.30
CA GLY A 147 13.82 2.96 -18.01
C GLY A 147 14.34 4.05 -17.07
N ILE A 148 15.13 4.99 -17.60
CA ILE A 148 15.60 6.17 -16.84
C ILE A 148 14.42 7.02 -16.38
N THR A 149 13.46 7.29 -17.27
CA THR A 149 12.25 8.08 -16.95
C THR A 149 11.42 7.41 -15.85
N ILE A 150 11.26 6.08 -15.90
CA ILE A 150 10.53 5.32 -14.87
C ILE A 150 11.30 5.33 -13.55
N LYS A 151 12.62 5.14 -13.57
CA LYS A 151 13.46 5.17 -12.37
C LYS A 151 13.29 6.50 -11.63
N PHE A 152 13.48 7.61 -12.33
CA PHE A 152 13.26 8.93 -11.75
C PHE A 152 11.80 9.15 -11.33
N GLY A 153 10.84 8.57 -12.06
CA GLY A 153 9.44 8.62 -11.71
C GLY A 153 9.09 7.90 -10.41
N ILE A 154 9.63 6.70 -10.20
CA ILE A 154 9.45 5.91 -8.97
C ILE A 154 10.13 6.62 -7.79
N GLN A 155 11.32 7.18 -8.00
CA GLN A 155 12.08 7.90 -6.98
C GLN A 155 11.50 9.29 -6.66
N SER A 156 10.59 9.80 -7.48
CA SER A 156 9.97 11.10 -7.25
C SER A 156 8.98 11.05 -6.06
N VAL A 157 9.00 12.11 -5.26
CA VAL A 157 8.02 12.35 -4.19
C VAL A 157 6.71 12.93 -4.74
N SER A 158 6.68 13.36 -6.01
CA SER A 158 5.47 13.86 -6.64
C SER A 158 4.57 12.74 -7.13
N THR A 159 3.25 12.92 -7.03
CA THR A 159 2.27 11.96 -7.54
C THR A 159 2.40 11.80 -9.04
N GLN A 160 2.54 10.57 -9.53
CA GLN A 160 2.65 10.28 -10.95
C GLN A 160 1.48 9.44 -11.46
N THR A 161 0.47 10.09 -12.02
CA THR A 161 -0.73 9.47 -12.58
C THR A 161 -0.43 8.46 -13.70
N HIS A 162 0.65 8.67 -14.46
CA HIS A 162 1.01 7.85 -15.62
C HIS A 162 2.10 6.81 -15.36
N LEU A 163 2.56 6.64 -14.11
CA LEU A 163 3.67 5.73 -13.81
C LEU A 163 3.36 4.28 -14.19
N LYS A 164 2.12 3.84 -13.98
CA LYS A 164 1.67 2.48 -14.35
C LYS A 164 1.71 2.26 -15.86
N ILE A 165 1.25 3.22 -16.65
CA ILE A 165 1.26 3.14 -18.12
C ILE A 165 2.69 3.09 -18.63
N LYS A 166 3.57 3.97 -18.14
CA LYS A 166 5.00 3.97 -18.49
C LYS A 166 5.65 2.63 -18.13
N SER A 167 5.37 2.09 -16.94
CA SER A 167 5.88 0.80 -16.50
C SER A 167 5.43 -0.35 -17.40
N VAL A 168 4.15 -0.40 -17.78
CA VAL A 168 3.63 -1.42 -18.71
C VAL A 168 4.29 -1.31 -20.08
N PHE A 169 4.44 -0.10 -20.60
CA PHE A 169 5.13 0.14 -21.87
C PHE A 169 6.57 -0.36 -21.83
N HIS A 170 7.33 -0.01 -20.79
CA HIS A 170 8.71 -0.47 -20.61
C HIS A 170 8.83 -1.99 -20.46
N ILE A 171 7.89 -2.62 -19.75
CA ILE A 171 7.86 -4.09 -19.63
C ILE A 171 7.61 -4.73 -21.00
N PHE A 172 6.63 -4.23 -21.75
CA PHE A 172 6.28 -4.78 -23.07
C PHE A 172 7.41 -4.59 -24.09
N LEU A 173 7.95 -3.37 -24.18
CA LEU A 173 9.09 -3.05 -25.04
C LEU A 173 10.32 -3.89 -24.65
N GLY A 174 10.55 -4.09 -23.35
CA GLY A 174 11.60 -4.98 -22.85
C GLY A 174 11.45 -6.43 -23.31
N TYR A 175 10.23 -6.97 -23.37
CA TYR A 175 10.00 -8.32 -23.91
C TYR A 175 10.24 -8.41 -25.42
N ILE A 176 9.86 -7.39 -26.18
CA ILE A 176 10.13 -7.32 -27.62
C ILE A 176 11.64 -7.31 -27.86
N ILE A 177 12.36 -6.43 -27.17
CA ILE A 177 13.82 -6.31 -27.26
C ILE A 177 14.48 -7.63 -26.85
N TYR A 178 14.05 -8.22 -25.74
CA TYR A 178 14.59 -9.52 -25.33
C TYR A 178 14.47 -10.57 -26.45
N LEU A 179 13.28 -10.72 -27.05
CA LEU A 179 13.06 -11.69 -28.11
C LEU A 179 13.90 -11.37 -29.37
N THR A 180 13.90 -10.12 -29.81
CA THR A 180 14.68 -9.68 -30.97
C THR A 180 16.18 -9.86 -30.76
N GLY A 181 16.70 -9.51 -29.57
CA GLY A 181 18.10 -9.68 -29.21
C GLY A 181 18.53 -11.14 -29.19
N LYS A 182 17.65 -12.03 -28.69
CA LYS A 182 17.86 -13.48 -28.74
C LYS A 182 17.91 -14.02 -30.18
N ILE A 183 17.03 -13.57 -31.07
CA ILE A 183 17.06 -13.92 -32.51
C ILE A 183 18.35 -13.40 -33.17
N GLN A 184 18.71 -12.15 -32.87
CA GLN A 184 19.93 -11.50 -33.36
C GLN A 184 21.19 -12.26 -32.98
N LEU A 185 21.30 -12.71 -31.73
CA LEU A 185 22.38 -13.59 -31.29
C LEU A 185 22.42 -14.91 -32.05
N GLY A 186 21.27 -15.52 -32.32
CA GLY A 186 21.18 -16.74 -33.11
C GLY A 186 21.72 -16.55 -34.53
N PHE A 187 21.35 -15.44 -35.19
CA PHE A 187 21.88 -15.09 -36.52
C PHE A 187 23.38 -14.78 -36.49
N GLY A 188 23.84 -13.95 -35.56
CA GLY A 188 25.25 -13.62 -35.39
C GLY A 188 26.11 -14.86 -35.19
N TYR A 189 25.66 -15.75 -34.30
CA TYR A 189 26.36 -16.99 -34.02
C TYR A 189 26.38 -17.95 -35.22
N TYR A 190 25.25 -18.11 -35.92
CA TYR A 190 25.18 -18.95 -37.11
C TYR A 190 26.11 -18.45 -38.22
N MET A 191 26.23 -17.13 -38.41
CA MET A 191 27.20 -16.54 -39.35
C MET A 191 28.64 -16.84 -38.94
N THR A 192 28.99 -16.69 -37.66
CA THR A 192 30.33 -17.07 -37.18
C THR A 192 30.59 -18.56 -37.37
N TYR A 193 29.61 -19.41 -37.10
CA TYR A 193 29.71 -20.84 -37.33
C TYR A 193 29.97 -21.16 -38.81
N GLN A 194 29.26 -20.56 -39.75
CA GLN A 194 29.52 -20.76 -41.19
C GLN A 194 30.97 -20.41 -41.53
N ASN A 195 31.44 -19.24 -41.08
CA ASN A 195 32.81 -18.78 -41.32
C ASN A 195 33.88 -19.67 -40.66
N GLN A 196 33.60 -20.26 -39.50
CA GLN A 196 34.53 -21.16 -38.80
C GLN A 196 34.45 -22.61 -39.28
N ARG A 197 33.30 -23.05 -39.80
CA ARG A 197 33.10 -24.38 -40.36
C ARG A 197 34.01 -24.61 -41.55
N ASP A 198 34.14 -23.61 -42.42
CA ASP A 198 35.03 -23.67 -43.57
C ASP A 198 36.51 -23.78 -43.16
N ASN A 199 36.83 -23.38 -41.93
CA ASN A 199 38.14 -23.50 -41.30
C ASN A 199 38.28 -24.74 -40.37
N GLY A 200 37.30 -25.65 -40.36
CA GLY A 200 37.29 -26.87 -39.54
C GLY A 200 37.12 -26.66 -38.01
N LYS A 201 36.72 -25.46 -37.58
CA LYS A 201 36.67 -25.07 -36.15
C LYS A 201 35.27 -24.68 -35.62
N GLY A 202 34.23 -24.76 -36.44
CA GLY A 202 32.87 -24.36 -36.04
C GLY A 202 32.18 -25.40 -35.15
N ASP A 203 31.81 -25.05 -33.92
CA ASP A 203 31.05 -25.90 -32.99
C ASP A 203 29.68 -25.31 -32.63
N ILE A 204 28.71 -25.51 -33.53
CA ILE A 204 27.33 -25.01 -33.35
C ILE A 204 26.59 -25.67 -32.19
N ILE A 205 26.95 -26.90 -31.85
CA ILE A 205 26.25 -27.70 -30.85
C ILE A 205 26.48 -27.11 -29.47
N SER A 206 27.74 -26.79 -29.13
CA SER A 206 28.08 -26.21 -27.83
C SER A 206 27.34 -24.90 -27.54
N PHE A 207 27.17 -24.03 -28.54
CA PHE A 207 26.39 -22.80 -28.35
C PHE A 207 24.92 -23.06 -28.06
N TRP A 208 24.24 -23.91 -28.85
CA TRP A 208 22.83 -24.22 -28.59
C TRP A 208 22.63 -24.94 -27.26
N CYS A 209 23.60 -25.75 -26.82
CA CYS A 209 23.60 -26.33 -25.49
C CYS A 209 23.69 -25.26 -24.39
N VAL A 210 24.65 -24.33 -24.47
CA VAL A 210 24.78 -23.22 -23.50
C VAL A 210 23.52 -22.34 -23.50
N TYR A 211 23.04 -21.99 -24.68
CA TYR A 211 21.86 -21.15 -24.85
C TYR A 211 20.59 -21.82 -24.33
N GLY A 212 20.39 -23.10 -24.66
CA GLY A 212 19.30 -23.92 -24.15
C GLY A 212 19.35 -24.09 -22.64
N PHE A 213 20.55 -24.24 -22.06
CA PHE A 213 20.76 -24.32 -20.63
C PHE A 213 20.37 -23.01 -19.91
N ILE A 214 20.79 -21.84 -20.42
CA ILE A 214 20.40 -20.54 -19.85
C ILE A 214 18.88 -20.36 -19.89
N PHE A 215 18.24 -20.72 -21.01
CA PHE A 215 16.80 -20.66 -21.15
C PHE A 215 16.07 -21.62 -20.18
N LEU A 216 16.57 -22.85 -20.06
CA LEU A 216 16.04 -23.85 -19.13
C LEU A 216 16.15 -23.36 -17.67
N TRP A 217 17.29 -22.78 -17.29
CA TRP A 217 17.48 -22.19 -15.97
C TRP A 217 16.45 -21.11 -15.66
N ARG A 218 16.15 -20.24 -16.64
CA ARG A 218 15.11 -19.22 -16.48
C ARG A 218 13.73 -19.83 -16.23
N ILE A 219 13.37 -20.89 -16.96
CA ILE A 219 12.11 -21.62 -16.73
C ILE A 219 12.08 -22.21 -15.32
N ILE A 220 13.17 -22.85 -14.88
CA ILE A 220 13.28 -23.40 -13.53
C ILE A 220 13.09 -22.29 -12.49
N PHE A 221 13.76 -21.15 -12.61
CA PHE A 221 13.58 -20.01 -11.70
C PHE A 221 12.14 -19.49 -11.68
N GLU A 222 11.47 -19.41 -12.83
CA GLU A 222 10.07 -18.97 -12.89
C GLU A 222 9.15 -19.96 -12.17
N ILE A 223 9.34 -21.27 -12.37
CA ILE A 223 8.57 -22.31 -11.67
C ILE A 223 8.80 -22.23 -10.16
N LEU A 224 10.06 -22.11 -9.72
CA LEU A 224 10.41 -21.98 -8.30
C LEU A 224 9.83 -20.69 -7.69
N TYR A 225 9.79 -19.60 -8.45
CA TYR A 225 9.19 -18.33 -8.02
C TYR A 225 7.67 -18.42 -7.90
N GLN A 226 6.98 -18.96 -8.92
CA GLN A 226 5.52 -19.11 -8.91
C GLN A 226 5.06 -20.04 -7.79
N ASN A 227 5.86 -21.06 -7.45
CA ASN A 227 5.62 -21.94 -6.32
C ASN A 227 5.97 -21.31 -4.95
N GLY A 228 6.53 -20.09 -4.93
CA GLY A 228 6.95 -19.40 -3.71
C GLY A 228 8.18 -19.98 -3.03
N LEU A 229 8.86 -20.97 -3.63
CA LEU A 229 10.03 -21.63 -3.05
C LEU A 229 11.21 -20.68 -2.91
N ILE A 230 11.46 -19.83 -3.93
CA ILE A 230 12.52 -18.81 -3.85
C ILE A 230 12.29 -17.88 -2.66
N TYR A 231 11.04 -17.46 -2.48
CA TYR A 231 10.66 -16.60 -1.37
C TYR A 231 10.91 -17.28 -0.03
N GLN A 232 10.47 -18.54 0.10
CA GLN A 232 10.73 -19.33 1.31
C GLN A 232 12.22 -19.48 1.58
N ILE A 233 13.05 -19.76 0.57
CA ILE A 233 14.49 -19.93 0.77
C ILE A 233 15.15 -18.61 1.22
N LEU A 234 14.80 -17.50 0.57
CA LEU A 234 15.36 -16.19 0.89
C LEU A 234 14.93 -15.71 2.29
N ILE A 235 13.69 -15.96 2.70
CA ILE A 235 13.14 -15.43 3.96
C ILE A 235 13.27 -16.38 5.13
N LYS A 236 13.14 -17.70 4.92
CA LYS A 236 13.32 -18.69 6.01
C LYS A 236 14.72 -18.63 6.60
N LYS A 237 15.70 -18.14 5.84
CA LYS A 237 17.06 -17.87 6.35
C LYS A 237 17.09 -16.71 7.36
N ASP A 238 16.22 -15.71 7.21
CA ASP A 238 16.09 -14.56 8.11
C ASP A 238 15.07 -14.79 9.25
N GLU A 239 14.17 -15.77 9.13
CA GLU A 239 13.18 -16.11 10.17
C GLU A 239 13.76 -16.74 11.44
N LYS A 240 15.02 -17.24 11.40
CA LYS A 240 15.74 -17.59 12.63
C LYS A 240 15.97 -16.29 13.40
N GLN A 241 14.98 -15.96 14.23
CA GLN A 241 14.89 -14.86 15.17
C GLN A 241 16.13 -13.98 15.12
N ARG A 242 16.08 -12.91 14.32
CA ARG A 242 16.77 -11.70 14.77
C ARG A 242 16.10 -11.36 16.09
N GLU A 243 16.64 -11.87 17.21
CA GLU A 243 16.51 -11.20 18.51
C GLU A 243 16.72 -9.74 18.20
N HIS A 244 15.71 -8.91 18.51
CA HIS A 244 15.60 -7.54 18.04
C HIS A 244 16.96 -6.87 18.12
N SER A 245 17.71 -6.89 17.01
CA SER A 245 19.03 -6.28 16.93
C SER A 245 18.80 -4.80 16.63
N GLY A 246 17.79 -4.23 17.29
CA GLY A 246 17.45 -2.84 17.21
C GLY A 246 18.73 -2.11 17.56
N ILE A 247 19.19 -1.31 16.63
CA ILE A 247 20.28 -0.38 16.93
C ILE A 247 19.75 0.48 18.10
N LEU A 248 20.62 1.02 18.96
CA LEU A 248 20.20 1.91 20.05
C LEU A 248 19.19 2.97 19.55
N GLU A 249 19.39 3.48 18.34
CA GLU A 249 18.48 4.39 17.65
C GLU A 249 17.04 3.86 17.48
N ASP A 250 16.85 2.56 17.24
CA ASP A 250 15.54 1.94 17.07
C ASP A 250 14.80 1.85 18.40
N SER A 251 15.51 1.47 19.47
CA SER A 251 14.96 1.47 20.82
C SER A 251 14.58 2.90 21.28
N LEU A 252 15.41 3.89 20.95
CA LEU A 252 15.12 5.30 21.19
C LEU A 252 13.91 5.75 20.38
N LEU A 253 13.80 5.37 19.11
CA LEU A 253 12.64 5.68 18.29
C LEU A 253 11.35 5.09 18.88
N VAL A 254 11.37 3.83 19.30
CA VAL A 254 10.21 3.17 19.94
C VAL A 254 9.82 3.91 21.23
N GLN A 255 10.78 4.14 22.13
CA GLN A 255 10.55 4.86 23.38
C GLN A 255 10.01 6.28 23.13
N TYR A 256 10.56 6.98 22.15
CA TYR A 256 10.14 8.33 21.79
C TYR A 256 8.72 8.34 21.21
N ILE A 257 8.34 7.34 20.41
CA ILE A 257 6.98 7.14 19.88
C ILE A 257 5.96 6.96 20.99
N GLU A 258 6.32 6.25 22.06
CA GLU A 258 5.43 6.04 23.19
C GLU A 258 5.28 7.29 24.07
N GLN A 259 6.31 8.14 24.14
CA GLN A 259 6.34 9.28 25.07
C GLN A 259 5.83 10.60 24.50
N ASN A 260 5.83 10.79 23.16
CA ASN A 260 5.59 12.10 22.54
C ASN A 260 4.33 12.15 21.66
N GLU A 261 3.82 13.36 21.40
CA GLU A 261 2.69 13.58 20.48
C GLU A 261 3.10 13.46 19.00
N GLN A 262 2.22 12.85 18.17
CA GLN A 262 2.51 12.50 16.76
C GLN A 262 3.01 13.66 15.87
N SER A 263 2.75 14.90 16.26
CA SER A 263 3.20 16.10 15.56
C SER A 263 4.70 16.40 15.73
N GLN A 264 5.31 16.04 16.86
CA GLN A 264 6.71 16.37 17.17
C GLN A 264 7.70 15.49 16.39
N PHE A 265 7.27 14.29 15.97
CA PHE A 265 8.11 13.29 15.31
C PHE A 265 8.62 13.68 13.93
N TYR A 266 7.82 14.44 13.18
CA TYR A 266 8.12 14.71 11.77
C TYR A 266 9.43 15.47 11.59
N ASN A 267 9.89 16.23 12.58
CA ASN A 267 11.10 17.02 12.48
C ASN A 267 12.36 16.23 12.85
N GLU A 268 12.27 15.35 13.85
CA GLU A 268 13.44 14.65 14.39
C GLU A 268 13.86 13.44 13.54
N PHE A 269 12.90 12.76 12.91
CA PHE A 269 13.15 11.56 12.11
C PHE A 269 12.88 11.77 10.61
N GLN A 270 13.22 12.95 10.06
CA GLN A 270 13.00 13.27 8.64
C GLN A 270 13.70 12.32 7.67
N ASN A 271 14.82 11.72 8.07
CA ASN A 271 15.59 10.83 7.19
C ASN A 271 15.22 9.34 7.31
N LYS A 272 14.41 8.96 8.30
CA LYS A 272 13.94 7.56 8.48
C LYS A 272 12.57 7.36 7.86
N LEU A 273 12.36 6.24 7.17
CA LEU A 273 11.04 5.83 6.70
C LEU A 273 10.47 4.79 7.65
N TRP A 274 9.71 5.24 8.65
CA TRP A 274 9.06 4.36 9.60
C TRP A 274 7.54 4.42 9.46
N LEU A 275 6.85 3.36 9.89
CA LEU A 275 5.39 3.25 9.88
C LEU A 275 4.90 2.36 11.02
N ILE A 276 3.59 2.41 11.30
CA ILE A 276 2.94 1.56 12.30
C ILE A 276 2.05 0.56 11.57
N PHE A 277 2.25 -0.74 11.83
CA PHE A 277 1.45 -1.83 11.26
C PHE A 277 1.07 -2.81 12.36
N ASN A 278 -0.23 -2.94 12.66
CA ASN A 278 -0.72 -3.82 13.73
C ASN A 278 -0.06 -3.57 15.11
N ASN A 279 0.15 -2.30 15.47
CA ASN A 279 0.94 -1.84 16.64
C ASN A 279 2.44 -2.10 16.58
N GLU A 280 2.95 -2.74 15.53
CA GLU A 280 4.38 -2.89 15.32
C GLU A 280 4.93 -1.64 14.63
N ILE A 281 6.05 -1.15 15.10
CA ILE A 281 6.83 -0.09 14.47
C ILE A 281 7.78 -0.76 13.48
N ILE A 282 7.74 -0.33 12.23
CA ILE A 282 8.50 -0.92 11.14
C ILE A 282 9.41 0.15 10.53
N ASP A 283 10.68 -0.17 10.34
CA ASP A 283 11.63 0.66 9.59
C ASP A 283 11.84 0.12 8.17
N LEU A 284 11.44 0.92 7.19
CA LEU A 284 11.61 0.65 5.77
C LEU A 284 12.61 1.63 5.12
N THR A 285 13.54 2.19 5.89
CA THR A 285 14.51 3.16 5.38
C THR A 285 15.26 2.62 4.16
N GLY A 286 15.08 3.34 3.05
CA GLY A 286 15.64 3.06 1.73
C GLY A 286 14.98 1.94 0.93
N PHE A 287 13.85 1.39 1.37
CA PHE A 287 12.97 0.63 0.50
C PHE A 287 12.29 1.54 -0.53
N GLN A 288 12.16 1.04 -1.76
CA GLN A 288 11.43 1.71 -2.84
C GLN A 288 10.05 1.07 -3.02
N HIS A 289 8.99 1.86 -2.92
CA HIS A 289 7.64 1.36 -3.17
C HIS A 289 7.42 1.14 -4.68
N PRO A 290 6.88 -0.01 -5.14
CA PRO A 290 6.61 -0.24 -6.55
C PRO A 290 5.58 0.73 -7.15
N GLY A 291 4.70 1.30 -6.31
CA GLY A 291 3.73 2.34 -6.71
C GLY A 291 4.28 3.77 -6.71
N GLY A 292 5.56 3.98 -6.34
CA GLY A 292 6.21 5.29 -6.25
C GLY A 292 6.47 5.75 -4.81
N GLN A 293 7.57 6.50 -4.62
CA GLN A 293 8.04 6.95 -3.32
C GLN A 293 7.08 7.94 -2.63
N TYR A 294 6.27 8.67 -3.39
CA TYR A 294 5.23 9.53 -2.82
C TYR A 294 4.31 8.80 -1.83
N ILE A 295 4.03 7.51 -2.05
CA ILE A 295 3.21 6.70 -1.14
C ILE A 295 3.88 6.59 0.22
N TRP A 296 5.19 6.30 0.24
CA TRP A 296 6.00 6.25 1.45
C TRP A 296 6.00 7.57 2.20
N GLU A 297 6.19 8.68 1.50
CA GLU A 297 6.13 10.01 2.12
C GLU A 297 4.74 10.32 2.73
N ARG A 298 3.65 9.82 2.12
CA ARG A 298 2.29 10.03 2.64
C ARG A 298 1.89 9.12 3.79
N VAL A 299 2.54 7.96 3.94
CA VAL A 299 2.26 7.00 5.03
C VAL A 299 3.32 6.99 6.12
N LYS A 300 4.42 7.73 5.93
CA LYS A 300 5.48 7.90 6.91
C LYS A 300 4.91 8.34 8.26
N GLY A 301 5.29 7.62 9.30
CA GLY A 301 4.88 7.85 10.68
C GLY A 301 3.41 7.57 10.98
N ARG A 302 2.67 6.91 10.07
CA ARG A 302 1.24 6.63 10.21
C ARG A 302 0.96 5.14 10.42
N GLU A 303 -0.24 4.87 10.93
CA GLU A 303 -0.83 3.54 10.90
C GLU A 303 -1.20 3.18 9.45
N VAL A 304 -0.71 2.04 8.95
CA VAL A 304 -0.85 1.67 7.53
C VAL A 304 -1.68 0.42 7.27
N SER A 305 -2.17 -0.26 8.31
CA SER A 305 -2.84 -1.55 8.14
C SER A 305 -4.06 -1.44 7.24
N ARG A 306 -4.77 -0.30 7.29
CA ARG A 306 -5.92 -0.05 6.41
C ARG A 306 -5.57 0.00 4.92
N PHE A 307 -4.36 0.47 4.60
CA PHE A 307 -3.86 0.48 3.22
C PHE A 307 -3.29 -0.89 2.84
N VAL A 308 -2.54 -1.53 3.74
CA VAL A 308 -1.90 -2.83 3.50
C VAL A 308 -2.94 -3.90 3.18
N TYR A 309 -4.00 -4.00 3.98
CA TYR A 309 -5.08 -4.97 3.74
C TYR A 309 -6.03 -4.56 2.61
N GLY A 310 -5.82 -3.40 1.99
CA GLY A 310 -6.72 -2.86 0.98
C GLY A 310 -8.10 -2.64 1.56
N GLY A 311 -8.21 -2.01 2.73
CA GLY A 311 -9.45 -1.48 3.29
C GLY A 311 -9.81 -0.13 2.67
N CYS A 312 -8.81 0.69 2.36
CA CYS A 312 -8.97 1.97 1.67
C CYS A 312 -7.74 2.30 0.78
N GLY A 313 -7.87 3.30 -0.08
CA GLY A 313 -6.75 3.97 -0.75
C GLY A 313 -6.15 5.08 0.12
N LEU A 314 -5.22 5.86 -0.43
CA LEU A 314 -4.76 7.09 0.21
C LEU A 314 -5.86 8.16 0.14
N GLU A 315 -6.00 8.93 1.22
CA GLU A 315 -7.16 9.81 1.42
C GLU A 315 -7.19 11.02 0.50
N ASP A 316 -6.05 11.38 -0.06
CA ASP A 316 -5.92 12.44 -1.06
C ASP A 316 -6.23 11.98 -2.49
N GLY A 317 -6.70 10.74 -2.67
CA GLY A 317 -7.04 10.16 -3.96
C GLY A 317 -5.84 9.80 -4.84
N THR A 318 -4.61 10.01 -4.36
CA THR A 318 -3.39 9.79 -5.16
C THR A 318 -3.10 8.30 -5.41
N ALA A 319 -3.56 7.43 -4.51
CA ALA A 319 -3.44 5.99 -4.66
C ALA A 319 -4.78 5.28 -4.39
N GLN A 320 -5.16 4.40 -5.32
CA GLN A 320 -6.35 3.57 -5.18
C GLN A 320 -6.16 2.47 -4.13
N GLN A 321 -7.27 1.93 -3.65
CA GLN A 321 -7.29 0.78 -2.75
C GLN A 321 -6.58 -0.42 -3.38
N TYR A 322 -5.59 -0.97 -2.67
CA TYR A 322 -4.81 -2.11 -3.12
C TYR A 322 -4.57 -3.09 -1.98
N SER A 323 -5.02 -4.33 -2.14
CA SER A 323 -4.76 -5.39 -1.14
C SER A 323 -3.39 -6.00 -1.40
N HIS A 324 -2.48 -5.85 -0.45
CA HIS A 324 -1.12 -6.34 -0.57
C HIS A 324 -1.07 -7.87 -0.41
N SER A 325 -0.09 -8.50 -1.05
CA SER A 325 0.09 -9.94 -0.95
C SER A 325 0.58 -10.36 0.44
N LYS A 326 0.37 -11.62 0.81
CA LYS A 326 0.94 -12.21 2.06
C LYS A 326 2.46 -12.00 2.13
N HIS A 327 3.13 -12.04 0.98
CA HIS A 327 4.56 -11.81 0.86
C HIS A 327 4.99 -10.39 1.26
N ALA A 328 4.19 -9.37 0.90
CA ALA A 328 4.47 -8.01 1.34
C ALA A 328 4.27 -7.86 2.86
N ILE A 329 3.26 -8.54 3.42
CA ILE A 329 3.01 -8.54 4.87
C ILE A 329 4.16 -9.21 5.63
N ILE A 330 4.68 -10.34 5.15
CA ILE A 330 5.85 -10.99 5.75
C ILE A 330 7.09 -10.11 5.62
N LEU A 331 7.30 -9.44 4.48
CA LEU A 331 8.39 -8.46 4.32
C LEU A 331 8.31 -7.36 5.38
N LEU A 332 7.11 -6.78 5.59
CA LEU A 332 6.89 -5.79 6.63
C LEU A 332 7.26 -6.33 8.02
N LYS A 333 6.83 -7.55 8.34
CA LYS A 333 7.13 -8.20 9.62
C LYS A 333 8.62 -8.44 9.86
N ASN A 334 9.40 -8.68 8.81
CA ASN A 334 10.85 -8.85 8.93
C ASN A 334 11.59 -7.54 9.24
N HIS A 335 10.88 -6.41 9.23
CA HIS A 335 11.41 -5.07 9.46
C HIS A 335 10.83 -4.42 10.72
N ILE A 336 10.24 -5.22 11.60
CA ILE A 336 9.75 -4.76 12.91
C ILE A 336 10.96 -4.38 13.76
N ILE A 337 10.93 -3.17 14.32
CA ILE A 337 11.95 -2.64 15.22
C ILE A 337 11.45 -2.48 16.67
N GLY A 338 10.14 -2.59 16.88
CA GLY A 338 9.52 -2.63 18.20
C GLY A 338 7.99 -2.59 18.11
N SER A 339 7.33 -2.56 19.26
CA SER A 339 5.87 -2.61 19.37
C SER A 339 5.36 -1.48 20.26
N LEU A 340 4.19 -0.92 19.95
CA LEU A 340 3.51 0.05 20.81
C LEU A 340 2.87 -0.65 22.02
N ASN A 341 3.15 -0.12 23.20
CA ASN A 341 2.43 -0.46 24.43
C ASN A 341 0.94 -0.11 24.27
N ASN A 342 0.10 -1.14 24.17
CA ASN A 342 -1.33 -0.96 24.02
C ASN A 342 -2.08 -1.21 25.32
N ILE A 343 -3.00 -0.30 25.62
CA ILE A 343 -4.04 -0.51 26.63
C ILE A 343 -4.89 -1.69 26.14
N SER A 344 -4.82 -2.81 26.87
CA SER A 344 -5.59 -3.99 26.50
C SER A 344 -7.06 -3.81 26.87
N PHE A 345 -7.92 -3.89 25.85
CA PHE A 345 -9.37 -3.92 26.02
C PHE A 345 -9.89 -5.32 26.40
N THR A 346 -9.12 -6.35 26.07
CA THR A 346 -9.42 -7.75 26.29
C THR A 346 -8.40 -8.35 27.25
N ILE A 347 -8.84 -8.73 28.44
CA ILE A 347 -7.99 -9.30 29.47
C ILE A 347 -8.04 -10.83 29.33
N PRO A 348 -6.92 -11.52 29.06
CA PRO A 348 -6.92 -12.98 29.05
C PRO A 348 -7.31 -13.51 30.43
N ILE A 349 -8.13 -14.56 30.46
CA ILE A 349 -8.52 -15.25 31.70
C ILE A 349 -7.38 -16.13 32.20
N ASP A 350 -6.58 -16.69 31.28
CA ASP A 350 -5.37 -17.47 31.55
C ASP A 350 -4.21 -16.91 30.72
N GLU A 351 -3.18 -16.41 31.40
CA GLU A 351 -1.97 -15.85 30.78
C GLU A 351 -1.19 -16.88 29.96
N ASN A 352 -1.38 -18.18 30.21
CA ASN A 352 -0.70 -19.23 29.45
C ASN A 352 -1.37 -19.51 28.09
N ASN A 353 -2.56 -18.97 27.84
CA ASN A 353 -3.39 -19.30 26.66
C ASN A 353 -3.76 -18.07 25.83
N ILE A 354 -2.81 -17.15 25.63
CA ILE A 354 -3.01 -15.85 24.95
C ILE A 354 -3.27 -16.02 23.43
N ASN A 355 -3.06 -17.21 22.86
CA ASN A 355 -2.98 -17.38 21.42
C ASN A 355 -4.32 -17.59 20.68
N SER A 356 -5.46 -17.76 21.37
CA SER A 356 -6.72 -17.89 20.62
C SER A 356 -7.20 -16.53 20.10
N THR A 357 -7.14 -16.42 18.79
CA THR A 357 -7.75 -15.33 18.03
C THR A 357 -9.11 -15.73 17.46
N GLN A 358 -9.67 -16.85 17.93
CA GLN A 358 -10.94 -17.39 17.44
C GLN A 358 -12.10 -16.91 18.31
N TRP A 359 -13.09 -16.28 17.70
CA TRP A 359 -14.25 -15.70 18.36
C TRP A 359 -15.53 -16.17 17.69
N THR A 360 -16.55 -16.49 18.48
CA THR A 360 -17.84 -16.98 17.96
C THR A 360 -18.83 -15.82 17.90
N LEU A 361 -19.47 -15.63 16.74
CA LEU A 361 -20.51 -14.62 16.57
C LEU A 361 -21.84 -15.12 17.13
N ASN A 362 -22.16 -14.76 18.37
CA ASN A 362 -23.36 -15.25 19.06
C ASN A 362 -24.59 -14.37 18.81
N THR A 363 -24.38 -13.07 18.66
CA THR A 363 -25.47 -12.10 18.69
C THR A 363 -25.44 -11.20 17.46
N ILE A 364 -26.59 -11.08 16.79
CA ILE A 364 -26.84 -10.08 15.73
C ILE A 364 -28.15 -9.37 16.10
N ILE A 365 -28.08 -8.06 16.35
CA ILE A 365 -29.27 -7.24 16.65
C ILE A 365 -29.38 -6.15 15.59
N LYS A 366 -30.48 -6.15 14.83
CA LYS A 366 -30.73 -5.15 13.79
C LYS A 366 -31.01 -3.78 14.46
N ILE A 367 -30.22 -2.77 14.14
CA ILE A 367 -30.42 -1.39 14.59
C ILE A 367 -31.29 -0.62 13.60
N ASN A 368 -31.00 -0.79 12.31
CA ASN A 368 -31.82 -0.30 11.20
C ASN A 368 -31.68 -1.24 10.00
N ASP A 369 -32.28 -0.89 8.85
CA ASP A 369 -32.29 -1.75 7.67
C ASP A 369 -30.94 -2.19 7.15
N LYS A 370 -29.90 -1.39 7.37
CA LYS A 370 -28.56 -1.67 6.87
C LYS A 370 -27.53 -1.83 7.97
N THR A 371 -27.88 -1.64 9.24
CA THR A 371 -26.89 -1.56 10.32
C THR A 371 -27.29 -2.48 11.45
N SER A 372 -26.37 -3.32 11.88
CA SER A 372 -26.60 -4.26 12.98
C SER A 372 -25.47 -4.18 14.00
N TYR A 373 -25.83 -4.49 15.24
CA TYR A 373 -24.91 -4.86 16.31
C TYR A 373 -24.47 -6.31 16.14
N PHE A 374 -23.19 -6.58 16.35
CA PHE A 374 -22.56 -7.88 16.32
C PHE A 374 -21.82 -8.11 17.64
N GLY A 375 -22.22 -9.16 18.36
CA GLY A 375 -21.62 -9.54 19.64
C GLY A 375 -20.84 -10.84 19.52
N PHE A 376 -19.54 -10.78 19.80
CA PHE A 376 -18.65 -11.94 19.74
C PHE A 376 -18.25 -12.42 21.13
N SER A 377 -18.23 -13.73 21.33
CA SER A 377 -17.74 -14.32 22.57
C SER A 377 -16.43 -15.06 22.36
N ASN A 378 -15.60 -15.04 23.40
CA ASN A 378 -14.42 -15.89 23.50
C ASN A 378 -14.22 -16.25 24.98
N VAL A 379 -14.24 -17.54 25.28
CA VAL A 379 -14.14 -18.09 26.65
C VAL A 379 -12.81 -17.80 27.32
N GLN A 380 -11.80 -17.33 26.57
CA GLN A 380 -10.48 -17.03 27.08
C GLN A 380 -10.28 -15.55 27.43
N PHE A 381 -11.24 -14.66 27.15
CA PHE A 381 -11.08 -13.23 27.37
C PHE A 381 -12.24 -12.63 28.17
N LYS A 382 -11.90 -11.72 29.08
CA LYS A 382 -12.82 -10.75 29.66
C LYS A 382 -12.71 -9.44 28.91
N ILE A 383 -13.84 -8.79 28.69
CA ILE A 383 -13.92 -7.58 27.86
C ILE A 383 -14.25 -6.42 28.79
N LEU A 384 -13.41 -5.40 28.85
CA LEU A 384 -13.68 -4.24 29.69
C LEU A 384 -14.93 -3.50 29.18
N SER A 385 -15.82 -3.09 30.09
CA SER A 385 -17.04 -2.36 29.70
C SER A 385 -16.79 -0.89 29.37
N GLN A 386 -15.61 -0.37 29.67
CA GLN A 386 -15.36 1.05 29.55
C GLN A 386 -13.88 1.39 29.41
N PHE A 387 -13.66 2.57 28.88
CA PHE A 387 -12.36 3.21 28.78
C PHE A 387 -12.20 4.24 29.90
N THR A 388 -11.07 4.22 30.58
CA THR A 388 -10.81 5.09 31.75
C THR A 388 -10.15 6.41 31.38
N THR A 389 -9.56 6.51 30.18
CA THR A 389 -8.81 7.71 29.73
C THR A 389 -9.07 8.02 28.27
N ILE A 390 -8.87 9.29 27.89
CA ILE A 390 -9.08 9.74 26.51
C ILE A 390 -8.09 9.14 25.50
N HIS A 391 -6.92 8.71 25.98
CA HIS A 391 -5.91 8.06 25.16
C HIS A 391 -6.25 6.60 24.81
N SER A 392 -7.34 6.06 25.37
CA SER A 392 -7.78 4.70 25.07
C SER A 392 -8.63 4.60 23.78
N PHE A 393 -9.11 5.74 23.25
CA PHE A 393 -9.98 5.77 22.07
C PHE A 393 -9.21 5.66 20.75
N GLY A 394 -9.86 5.11 19.73
CA GLY A 394 -9.32 4.98 18.36
C GLY A 394 -8.74 3.63 18.01
N LYS A 395 -8.87 2.67 18.92
CA LYS A 395 -8.47 1.30 18.65
C LYS A 395 -9.47 0.60 17.73
N TYR A 396 -8.97 -0.33 16.93
CA TYR A 396 -9.76 -1.16 16.04
C TYR A 396 -9.35 -2.63 16.15
N PHE A 397 -10.20 -3.52 15.66
CA PHE A 397 -9.93 -4.95 15.53
C PHE A 397 -9.96 -5.36 14.06
N GLN A 398 -9.14 -6.35 13.70
CA GLN A 398 -9.15 -6.99 12.40
C GLN A 398 -10.02 -8.24 12.46
N LEU A 399 -11.02 -8.32 11.59
CA LEU A 399 -11.95 -9.43 11.49
C LEU A 399 -11.72 -10.17 10.17
N GLN A 400 -11.75 -11.50 10.23
CA GLN A 400 -11.69 -12.39 9.07
C GLN A 400 -12.55 -13.64 9.33
N SER A 401 -13.34 -14.08 8.34
CA SER A 401 -14.04 -15.38 8.45
C SER A 401 -13.04 -16.52 8.32
N LEU A 402 -13.12 -17.52 9.21
CA LEU A 402 -12.34 -18.76 9.07
C LEU A 402 -12.89 -19.68 7.98
N LYS A 403 -14.20 -19.63 7.74
CA LYS A 403 -14.88 -20.47 6.75
C LYS A 403 -14.74 -19.94 5.32
N SER A 404 -14.75 -18.61 5.16
CA SER A 404 -14.66 -17.96 3.86
C SER A 404 -13.32 -17.27 3.63
N ILE A 405 -12.35 -18.03 3.12
CA ILE A 405 -11.00 -17.55 2.77
C ILE A 405 -11.04 -16.38 1.76
N LYS A 406 -12.10 -16.29 0.95
CA LYS A 406 -12.29 -15.22 -0.04
C LYS A 406 -12.69 -13.88 0.59
N THR A 407 -13.23 -13.90 1.82
CA THR A 407 -13.55 -12.63 2.49
C THR A 407 -12.26 -11.94 2.92
N PRO A 408 -12.10 -10.66 2.57
CA PRO A 408 -10.90 -9.94 2.92
C PRO A 408 -10.90 -9.59 4.41
N ILE A 409 -9.71 -9.40 4.97
CA ILE A 409 -9.54 -8.85 6.31
C ILE A 409 -10.11 -7.43 6.33
N ARG A 410 -10.90 -7.11 7.37
CA ARG A 410 -11.48 -5.78 7.55
C ARG A 410 -11.27 -5.29 8.97
N GLN A 411 -11.11 -3.98 9.10
CA GLN A 411 -10.92 -3.31 10.38
C GLN A 411 -12.25 -2.73 10.84
N TYR A 412 -12.58 -2.95 12.10
CA TYR A 412 -13.77 -2.41 12.75
C TYR A 412 -13.41 -1.86 14.13
N THR A 413 -13.93 -0.68 14.45
CA THR A 413 -13.84 -0.14 15.80
C THR A 413 -14.76 -0.94 16.71
N CYS A 414 -14.24 -1.40 17.84
CA CYS A 414 -15.08 -1.88 18.94
C CYS A 414 -15.84 -0.70 19.51
N ILE A 415 -17.15 -0.84 19.75
CA ILE A 415 -18.00 0.25 20.25
C ILE A 415 -18.65 -0.17 21.56
N SER A 416 -17.91 -0.03 22.65
CA SER A 416 -18.31 -0.49 23.98
C SER A 416 -19.60 0.17 24.47
N SER A 417 -19.76 1.46 24.19
CA SER A 417 -20.95 2.27 24.49
C SER A 417 -22.24 1.76 23.83
N MET A 418 -22.11 0.93 22.79
CA MET A 418 -23.23 0.32 22.07
C MET A 418 -23.49 -1.13 22.49
N ALA A 419 -22.72 -1.70 23.43
CA ALA A 419 -23.06 -2.97 24.06
C ALA A 419 -24.40 -2.86 24.80
N PRO A 420 -25.30 -3.87 24.73
CA PRO A 420 -26.64 -3.79 25.32
C PRO A 420 -26.65 -3.36 26.79
N GLU A 421 -25.72 -3.86 27.60
CA GLU A 421 -25.59 -3.53 29.01
C GLU A 421 -25.19 -2.07 29.24
N ASN A 422 -24.30 -1.54 28.40
CA ASN A 422 -23.89 -0.14 28.46
C ASN A 422 -24.96 0.81 27.95
N VAL A 423 -25.77 0.40 26.95
CA VAL A 423 -26.93 1.16 26.49
C VAL A 423 -27.97 1.29 27.60
N ILE A 424 -28.25 0.19 28.32
CA ILE A 424 -29.16 0.19 29.47
C ILE A 424 -28.61 1.09 30.57
N TYR A 425 -27.36 0.88 30.99
CA TYR A 425 -26.71 1.69 32.03
C TYR A 425 -26.72 3.18 31.68
N ARG A 426 -26.38 3.57 30.44
CA ARG A 426 -26.41 4.98 30.00
C ARG A 426 -27.80 5.58 30.14
N LYS A 427 -28.85 4.87 29.70
CA LYS A 427 -30.23 5.36 29.78
C LYS A 427 -30.65 5.58 31.24
N GLU A 428 -30.37 4.61 32.10
CA GLU A 428 -30.62 4.72 33.54
C GLU A 428 -29.83 5.88 34.17
N LEU A 429 -28.58 6.08 33.76
CA LEU A 429 -27.71 7.16 34.26
C LEU A 429 -28.24 8.55 33.85
N VAL A 430 -28.71 8.71 32.61
CA VAL A 430 -29.34 9.94 32.12
C VAL A 430 -30.66 10.21 32.85
N GLN A 431 -31.48 9.20 33.07
CA GLN A 431 -32.72 9.33 33.84
C GLN A 431 -32.46 9.66 35.31
N TYR A 432 -31.46 9.02 35.91
CA TYR A 432 -31.03 9.27 37.28
C TYR A 432 -30.61 10.73 37.47
N ILE A 433 -29.72 11.26 36.61
CA ILE A 433 -29.24 12.64 36.76
C ILE A 433 -30.38 13.65 36.59
N ASP A 434 -31.28 13.42 35.63
CA ASP A 434 -32.44 14.28 35.39
C ASP A 434 -33.41 14.27 36.58
N TYR A 435 -33.67 13.09 37.15
CA TYR A 435 -34.49 12.92 38.34
C TYR A 435 -33.90 13.64 39.55
N ILE A 436 -32.62 13.43 39.89
CA ILE A 436 -32.04 14.06 41.09
C ILE A 436 -31.93 15.59 40.92
N VAL A 437 -31.68 16.09 39.70
CA VAL A 437 -31.65 17.53 39.42
C VAL A 437 -33.04 18.16 39.57
N THR A 438 -34.08 17.46 39.15
CA THR A 438 -35.46 17.97 39.20
C THR A 438 -36.07 17.86 40.60
N THR A 439 -35.91 16.72 41.26
CA THR A 439 -36.56 16.43 42.55
C THR A 439 -35.71 16.79 43.77
N LYS A 440 -34.39 16.93 43.59
CA LYS A 440 -33.39 17.05 44.66
C LYS A 440 -33.35 15.86 45.62
N GLN A 441 -33.95 14.72 45.26
CA GLN A 441 -33.92 13.49 46.04
C GLN A 441 -32.93 12.50 45.42
N LEU A 442 -32.12 11.86 46.26
CA LEU A 442 -31.21 10.81 45.81
C LEU A 442 -32.01 9.53 45.54
N ALA A 443 -31.83 8.95 44.35
CA ALA A 443 -32.37 7.66 43.97
C ALA A 443 -31.29 6.56 44.03
N LYS A 444 -31.66 5.32 43.71
CA LYS A 444 -30.69 4.23 43.56
C LYS A 444 -29.78 4.52 42.36
N ILE A 445 -28.47 4.54 42.60
CA ILE A 445 -27.47 4.80 41.56
C ILE A 445 -27.38 3.60 40.61
N PRO A 446 -27.52 3.82 39.29
CA PRO A 446 -27.31 2.78 38.28
C PRO A 446 -25.91 2.18 38.37
N GLN A 447 -25.78 0.88 38.15
CA GLN A 447 -24.50 0.16 38.24
C GLN A 447 -24.04 -0.24 36.84
N GLN A 448 -22.81 0.15 36.49
CA GLN A 448 -22.19 -0.30 35.25
C GLN A 448 -21.50 -1.65 35.48
N PRO A 449 -21.72 -2.67 34.65
CA PRO A 449 -20.97 -3.92 34.76
C PRO A 449 -19.48 -3.64 34.51
N LYS A 450 -18.58 -4.34 35.22
CA LYS A 450 -17.13 -4.23 34.97
C LYS A 450 -16.70 -4.83 33.63
N TYR A 451 -17.38 -5.91 33.22
CA TYR A 451 -17.08 -6.65 32.00
C TYR A 451 -18.30 -6.77 31.10
N LEU A 452 -18.08 -6.71 29.79
CA LEU A 452 -19.09 -7.04 28.78
C LEU A 452 -19.16 -8.55 28.59
N LYS A 453 -20.35 -9.03 28.22
CA LYS A 453 -20.54 -10.44 27.84
C LYS A 453 -19.93 -10.75 26.48
N GLU A 454 -19.93 -9.78 25.58
CA GLU A 454 -19.55 -9.93 24.18
C GLU A 454 -18.73 -8.73 23.70
N LEU A 455 -17.89 -8.94 22.69
CA LEU A 455 -17.08 -7.92 22.03
C LEU A 455 -17.96 -7.22 20.99
N PRO A 456 -18.30 -5.92 21.20
CA PRO A 456 -19.34 -5.26 20.43
C PRO A 456 -18.80 -4.57 19.16
N PHE A 457 -19.41 -4.86 18.02
CA PHE A 457 -19.19 -4.13 16.77
C PHE A 457 -20.51 -3.64 16.18
N ILE A 458 -20.51 -2.44 15.60
CA ILE A 458 -21.62 -1.94 14.79
C ILE A 458 -21.16 -1.93 13.33
N ILE A 459 -21.85 -2.67 12.47
CA ILE A 459 -21.45 -2.84 11.08
C ILE A 459 -22.63 -2.51 10.17
N LYS A 460 -22.37 -1.65 9.17
CA LYS A 460 -23.31 -1.39 8.07
C LYS A 460 -23.10 -2.39 6.94
N CYS A 461 -24.15 -3.07 6.53
CA CYS A 461 -24.21 -3.97 5.39
C CYS A 461 -24.04 -3.18 4.08
N TYR A 462 -23.07 -3.60 3.28
CA TYR A 462 -22.83 -3.08 1.94
C TYR A 462 -22.90 -4.24 0.96
N GLU A 463 -23.87 -4.21 0.06
CA GLU A 463 -24.06 -5.24 -0.97
C GLU A 463 -22.89 -5.20 -1.96
N THR A 464 -21.96 -6.13 -1.78
CA THR A 464 -20.74 -6.21 -2.59
C THR A 464 -20.37 -7.68 -2.77
N LYS A 465 -20.00 -8.05 -4.01
CA LYS A 465 -19.58 -9.42 -4.31
C LYS A 465 -18.36 -9.78 -3.45
N ASN A 466 -18.51 -10.77 -2.56
CA ASN A 466 -17.52 -11.18 -1.57
C ASN A 466 -17.19 -10.13 -0.49
N GLY A 467 -18.08 -9.17 -0.24
CA GLY A 467 -17.93 -8.18 0.82
C GLY A 467 -18.03 -8.80 2.22
N PHE A 468 -17.08 -8.49 3.10
CA PHE A 468 -17.12 -8.96 4.48
C PHE A 468 -18.36 -8.47 5.24
N SER A 469 -18.77 -7.20 5.04
CA SER A 469 -19.94 -6.66 5.74
C SER A 469 -21.25 -7.35 5.34
N GLN A 470 -21.42 -7.72 4.06
CA GLN A 470 -22.56 -8.52 3.64
C GLN A 470 -22.47 -9.96 4.15
N TYR A 471 -21.25 -10.54 4.12
CA TYR A 471 -21.01 -11.88 4.63
C TYR A 471 -21.42 -12.01 6.10
N ILE A 472 -20.90 -11.14 6.97
CA ILE A 472 -21.13 -11.25 8.43
C ILE A 472 -22.61 -11.09 8.82
N HIS A 473 -23.39 -10.29 8.07
CA HIS A 473 -24.84 -10.15 8.30
C HIS A 473 -25.62 -11.44 8.09
N ASN A 474 -25.09 -12.38 7.29
CA ASN A 474 -25.79 -13.59 6.87
C ASN A 474 -25.28 -14.87 7.57
N HIS A 475 -24.28 -14.77 8.44
CA HIS A 475 -23.55 -15.92 8.98
C HIS A 475 -23.38 -15.82 10.51
N LYS A 476 -24.52 -15.89 11.21
CA LYS A 476 -24.57 -16.02 12.68
C LYS A 476 -23.96 -17.37 13.11
N ASP A 477 -23.46 -17.44 14.34
CA ASP A 477 -22.93 -18.64 15.00
C ASP A 477 -21.65 -19.20 14.34
N GLU A 478 -21.02 -18.44 13.42
CA GLU A 478 -19.73 -18.78 12.84
C GLU A 478 -18.54 -18.31 13.69
N ILE A 479 -17.41 -18.97 13.48
CA ILE A 479 -16.13 -18.61 14.11
C ILE A 479 -15.35 -17.68 13.19
N TYR A 480 -14.88 -16.58 13.77
CA TYR A 480 -14.09 -15.55 13.11
C TYR A 480 -12.73 -15.46 13.77
N HIS A 481 -11.74 -15.10 12.97
CA HIS A 481 -10.43 -14.73 13.46
C HIS A 481 -10.42 -13.22 13.73
N ILE A 482 -10.39 -12.84 15.01
CA ILE A 482 -10.39 -11.45 15.47
C ILE A 482 -9.06 -11.15 16.17
N LYS A 483 -8.37 -10.11 15.69
CA LYS A 483 -7.10 -9.64 16.23
C LYS A 483 -7.16 -8.17 16.61
N GLY A 484 -6.52 -7.80 17.71
CA GLY A 484 -6.46 -6.43 18.23
C GLY A 484 -6.52 -6.41 19.76
N PRO A 485 -6.69 -5.23 20.38
CA PRO A 485 -6.86 -3.93 19.74
C PRO A 485 -5.60 -3.44 19.01
N TYR A 486 -5.80 -2.80 17.85
CA TYR A 486 -4.77 -2.19 17.01
C TYR A 486 -4.98 -0.69 16.85
N GLY A 487 -3.92 0.00 16.45
CA GLY A 487 -3.91 1.40 16.09
C GLY A 487 -3.43 2.30 17.24
N PRO A 488 -2.77 3.43 16.96
CA PRO A 488 -2.45 4.40 17.99
C PRO A 488 -3.73 5.02 18.57
N PRO A 489 -3.66 5.64 19.76
CA PRO A 489 -4.72 6.53 20.21
C PRO A 489 -5.08 7.54 19.10
N HIS A 490 -6.33 8.02 19.08
CA HIS A 490 -6.79 9.12 18.19
C HIS A 490 -5.94 10.41 18.28
N GLY A 491 -5.07 10.50 19.28
CA GLY A 491 -4.21 11.64 19.58
C GLY A 491 -5.00 12.86 20.05
N ILE A 492 -6.18 12.65 20.64
CA ILE A 492 -7.00 13.74 21.14
C ILE A 492 -6.18 14.55 22.17
N PRO A 493 -6.04 15.89 22.01
CA PRO A 493 -5.27 16.70 22.94
C PRO A 493 -5.95 16.75 24.30
N ASN A 494 -5.18 16.91 25.37
CA ASN A 494 -5.72 16.95 26.74
C ASN A 494 -6.52 18.22 27.08
N ARG A 495 -6.46 19.26 26.25
CA ARG A 495 -7.19 20.52 26.42
C ARG A 495 -7.33 21.23 25.08
N GLY A 496 -8.36 22.05 24.92
CA GLY A 496 -8.56 22.92 23.76
C GLY A 496 -9.76 22.54 22.92
N LYS A 497 -9.80 23.03 21.68
CA LYS A 497 -10.92 22.80 20.75
C LYS A 497 -10.52 21.83 19.65
N ILE A 498 -11.38 20.84 19.40
CA ILE A 498 -11.22 19.90 18.29
C ILE A 498 -12.46 19.90 17.40
N VAL A 499 -12.27 19.59 16.13
CA VAL A 499 -13.35 19.40 15.16
C VAL A 499 -13.36 17.95 14.73
N ILE A 500 -14.53 17.32 14.77
CA ILE A 500 -14.76 15.98 14.24
C ILE A 500 -15.74 16.10 13.08
N ILE A 501 -15.38 15.57 11.90
CA ILE A 501 -16.18 15.59 10.68
C ILE A 501 -16.44 14.14 10.26
N CYS A 502 -17.69 13.73 10.40
CA CYS A 502 -18.13 12.35 10.21
C CYS A 502 -19.16 12.22 9.09
N GLY A 503 -19.13 11.10 8.37
CA GLY A 503 -20.19 10.70 7.44
C GLY A 503 -20.63 9.25 7.64
N GLY A 504 -21.91 9.03 7.90
CA GLY A 504 -22.49 7.69 8.06
C GLY A 504 -21.77 6.87 9.13
N THR A 505 -21.18 5.73 8.75
CA THR A 505 -20.43 4.85 9.67
C THR A 505 -19.15 5.48 10.23
N GLY A 506 -18.71 6.62 9.70
CA GLY A 506 -17.54 7.35 10.22
C GLY A 506 -17.74 7.93 11.62
N ILE A 507 -18.95 7.86 12.19
CA ILE A 507 -19.20 8.22 13.60
C ILE A 507 -18.69 7.14 14.58
N PHE A 508 -18.59 5.89 14.14
CA PHE A 508 -18.31 4.73 14.99
C PHE A 508 -17.00 4.83 15.79
N PRO A 509 -15.88 5.33 15.24
CA PRO A 509 -14.65 5.51 16.00
C PRO A 509 -14.75 6.50 17.17
N PHE A 510 -15.83 7.28 17.26
CA PHE A 510 -16.00 8.35 18.22
C PHE A 510 -17.14 8.13 19.21
N LEU A 511 -17.98 7.09 19.03
CA LEU A 511 -19.14 6.88 19.90
C LEU A 511 -18.73 6.65 21.38
N ASP A 512 -17.65 5.91 21.61
CA ASP A 512 -17.12 5.71 22.97
C ASP A 512 -16.54 7.00 23.57
N LEU A 513 -15.96 7.88 22.75
CA LEU A 513 -15.54 9.21 23.18
C LEU A 513 -16.74 10.05 23.60
N PHE A 514 -17.84 10.04 22.83
CA PHE A 514 -19.05 10.79 23.18
C PHE A 514 -19.72 10.24 24.43
N ASP A 515 -19.77 8.91 24.61
CA ASP A 515 -20.27 8.30 25.84
C ASP A 515 -19.42 8.72 27.05
N PHE A 516 -18.09 8.80 26.89
CA PHE A 516 -17.19 9.33 27.90
C PHE A 516 -17.41 10.82 28.19
N THR A 517 -17.68 11.63 27.16
CA THR A 517 -18.06 13.05 27.33
C THR A 517 -19.39 13.19 28.06
N LEU A 518 -20.39 12.36 27.75
CA LEU A 518 -21.67 12.34 28.46
C LEU A 518 -21.47 12.05 29.94
N LYS A 519 -20.70 11.00 30.27
CA LYS A 519 -20.37 10.63 31.65
C LYS A 519 -19.59 11.73 32.37
N THR A 520 -18.67 12.39 31.67
CA THR A 520 -17.96 13.58 32.18
C THR A 520 -18.94 14.68 32.58
N ILE A 521 -19.92 15.00 31.73
CA ILE A 521 -20.94 16.03 32.02
C ILE A 521 -21.78 15.62 33.23
N ILE A 522 -22.25 14.38 33.28
CA ILE A 522 -23.05 13.86 34.40
C ILE A 522 -22.27 13.95 35.72
N TYR A 523 -21.01 13.54 35.71
CA TYR A 523 -20.12 13.66 36.87
C TYR A 523 -19.95 15.12 37.31
N GLN A 524 -19.76 16.06 36.37
CA GLN A 524 -19.63 17.49 36.70
C GLN A 524 -20.94 18.09 37.24
N ILE A 525 -22.10 17.67 36.74
CA ILE A 525 -23.40 18.09 37.28
C ILE A 525 -23.53 17.58 38.72
N ALA A 526 -23.20 16.30 38.94
CA ALA A 526 -23.24 15.68 40.25
C ALA A 526 -22.32 16.41 41.25
N LEU A 527 -21.08 16.70 40.83
CA LEU A 527 -20.10 17.41 41.63
C LEU A 527 -20.56 18.82 42.00
N ASN A 528 -21.05 19.59 41.02
CA ASN A 528 -21.44 20.99 41.21
C ASN A 528 -22.73 21.15 42.02
N LYS A 529 -23.68 20.20 41.92
CA LYS A 529 -25.01 20.32 42.56
C LYS A 529 -25.18 19.48 43.82
N PHE A 530 -24.45 18.37 43.95
CA PHE A 530 -24.64 17.37 45.01
C PHE A 530 -23.35 16.96 45.72
N GLY A 531 -22.21 17.58 45.38
CA GLY A 531 -20.93 17.38 46.05
C GLY A 531 -20.16 16.15 45.58
N LYS A 532 -18.91 16.06 46.08
CA LYS A 532 -17.91 15.08 45.65
C LYS A 532 -18.33 13.63 45.89
N GLN A 533 -18.93 13.32 47.05
CA GLN A 533 -19.34 11.95 47.38
C GLN A 533 -20.31 11.36 46.34
N THR A 534 -21.30 12.16 45.92
CA THR A 534 -22.25 11.76 44.87
C THR A 534 -21.55 11.61 43.52
N ALA A 535 -20.65 12.53 43.17
CA ALA A 535 -19.90 12.45 41.92
C ALA A 535 -19.02 11.18 41.86
N ASP A 536 -18.27 10.90 42.93
CA ASP A 536 -17.39 9.73 43.05
C ASP A 536 -18.20 8.42 42.94
N SER A 537 -19.41 8.37 43.51
CA SER A 537 -20.30 7.21 43.39
C SER A 537 -20.79 6.93 41.95
N LEU A 538 -20.72 7.94 41.06
CA LEU A 538 -21.03 7.81 39.63
C LEU A 538 -19.78 7.53 38.79
N ASN A 539 -18.60 7.44 39.41
CA ASN A 539 -17.34 7.10 38.78
C ASN A 539 -16.70 5.83 39.39
N PRO A 540 -17.38 4.67 39.33
CA PRO A 540 -16.97 3.45 40.04
C PRO A 540 -15.65 2.82 39.57
N PHE A 541 -15.00 3.40 38.57
CA PHE A 541 -13.78 2.89 37.95
C PHE A 541 -12.69 3.95 37.80
N ASP A 542 -12.81 5.05 38.54
CA ASP A 542 -11.81 6.12 38.58
C ASP A 542 -11.44 6.68 37.19
N CYS A 543 -12.45 6.85 36.33
CA CYS A 543 -12.28 7.45 35.01
C CYS A 543 -11.66 8.85 35.15
N GLN A 544 -10.63 9.12 34.36
CA GLN A 544 -9.94 10.41 34.30
C GLN A 544 -10.72 11.37 33.40
N TYR A 545 -11.89 11.81 33.87
CA TYR A 545 -12.77 12.68 33.10
C TYR A 545 -12.10 13.99 32.71
N ASN A 546 -12.18 14.33 31.42
CA ASN A 546 -11.55 15.51 30.86
C ASN A 546 -12.57 16.62 30.63
N THR A 547 -12.43 17.71 31.39
CA THR A 547 -13.33 18.87 31.31
C THR A 547 -12.78 20.02 30.48
N HIS A 548 -11.58 19.89 29.89
CA HIS A 548 -10.86 20.96 29.21
C HIS A 548 -10.94 20.86 27.69
N ILE A 549 -11.62 19.84 27.16
CA ILE A 549 -11.80 19.64 25.73
C ILE A 549 -13.19 20.11 25.32
N HIS A 550 -13.23 20.84 24.22
CA HIS A 550 -14.44 21.23 23.54
C HIS A 550 -14.46 20.59 22.14
N ILE A 551 -15.56 19.88 21.84
CA ILE A 551 -15.70 19.15 20.58
C ILE A 551 -16.75 19.83 19.71
N THR A 552 -16.40 20.15 18.47
CA THR A 552 -17.37 20.50 17.43
C THR A 552 -17.55 19.32 16.48
N LEU A 553 -18.72 18.68 16.51
CA LEU A 553 -19.05 17.55 15.65
C LEU A 553 -19.91 17.99 14.45
N PHE A 554 -19.39 17.77 13.24
CA PHE A 554 -20.14 17.80 11.99
C PHE A 554 -20.49 16.37 11.59
N LEU A 555 -21.77 15.99 11.67
CA LEU A 555 -22.22 14.64 11.33
C LEU A 555 -23.14 14.65 10.11
N ALA A 556 -22.74 13.99 9.03
CA ALA A 556 -23.59 13.79 7.86
C ALA A 556 -24.31 12.44 7.92
N ALA A 557 -25.64 12.49 7.90
CA ALA A 557 -26.52 11.32 7.80
C ALA A 557 -27.49 11.46 6.62
N ALA A 558 -27.96 10.33 6.09
CA ALA A 558 -28.93 10.34 5.00
C ALA A 558 -30.34 10.68 5.50
N ASN A 559 -30.72 10.15 6.66
CA ASN A 559 -32.01 10.30 7.30
C ASN A 559 -31.87 10.07 8.83
N LYS A 560 -32.95 10.27 9.58
CA LYS A 560 -32.94 10.17 11.04
C LYS A 560 -32.59 8.76 11.55
N SER A 561 -32.96 7.71 10.81
CA SER A 561 -32.66 6.31 11.18
C SER A 561 -31.18 5.94 11.04
N ASP A 562 -30.42 6.72 10.28
CA ASP A 562 -28.97 6.58 10.15
C ASP A 562 -28.19 7.36 11.23
N LEU A 563 -28.88 8.10 12.12
CA LEU A 563 -28.26 8.82 13.25
C LEU A 563 -27.97 7.88 14.44
N ILE A 564 -27.04 6.96 14.21
CA ILE A 564 -26.54 6.04 15.25
C ILE A 564 -25.80 6.85 16.33
N GLY A 565 -26.10 6.58 17.60
CA GLY A 565 -25.56 7.31 18.75
C GLY A 565 -26.33 8.58 19.13
N SER A 566 -27.51 8.83 18.53
CA SER A 566 -28.38 9.95 18.93
C SER A 566 -28.81 9.89 20.40
N ASP A 567 -28.90 8.69 20.98
CA ASP A 567 -29.15 8.44 22.40
C ASP A 567 -27.94 8.74 23.31
N ILE A 568 -26.79 9.08 22.73
CA ILE A 568 -25.62 9.63 23.44
C ILE A 568 -25.54 11.14 23.17
N LEU A 569 -25.61 11.53 21.90
CA LEU A 569 -25.38 12.90 21.45
C LEU A 569 -26.44 13.88 21.96
N PHE A 570 -27.73 13.53 21.93
CA PHE A 570 -28.79 14.45 22.36
C PHE A 570 -28.79 14.69 23.88
N PRO A 571 -28.61 13.66 24.73
CA PRO A 571 -28.40 13.87 26.16
C PRO A 571 -27.23 14.80 26.48
N ILE A 572 -26.12 14.74 25.74
CA ILE A 572 -25.00 15.68 25.94
C ILE A 572 -25.48 17.14 25.77
N ILE A 573 -26.17 17.43 24.66
CA ILE A 573 -26.66 18.78 24.34
C ILE A 573 -27.68 19.26 25.38
N GLN A 574 -28.53 18.37 25.89
CA GLN A 574 -29.48 18.69 26.95
C GLN A 574 -28.79 18.97 28.28
N LEU A 575 -27.96 18.03 28.75
CA LEU A 575 -27.41 18.06 30.11
C LEU A 575 -26.34 19.15 30.29
N GLN A 576 -25.55 19.47 29.26
CA GLN A 576 -24.52 20.50 29.38
C GLN A 576 -25.08 21.89 29.73
N LYS A 577 -26.38 22.13 29.48
CA LYS A 577 -27.09 23.36 29.88
C LYS A 577 -27.08 23.57 31.39
N TYR A 578 -27.12 22.50 32.20
CA TYR A 578 -27.05 22.60 33.66
C TYR A 578 -25.71 23.12 34.19
N LEU A 579 -24.66 23.06 33.36
CA LEU A 579 -23.31 23.51 33.69
C LEU A 579 -23.00 24.91 33.17
N GLY A 580 -23.84 25.47 32.30
CA GLY A 580 -23.52 26.73 31.60
C GLY A 580 -22.25 26.64 30.75
N LYS A 581 -21.83 25.43 30.35
CA LYS A 581 -20.58 25.17 29.63
C LYS A 581 -20.84 24.22 28.48
N GLU A 582 -20.33 24.54 27.30
CA GLU A 582 -20.46 23.72 26.10
C GLU A 582 -19.29 22.73 25.98
N PHE A 583 -19.57 21.44 26.11
CA PHE A 583 -18.60 20.36 25.91
C PHE A 583 -18.64 19.84 24.48
N LEU A 584 -19.84 19.80 23.90
CA LEU A 584 -20.09 19.38 22.53
C LEU A 584 -20.98 20.41 21.82
N LYS A 585 -20.53 20.85 20.66
CA LYS A 585 -21.35 21.52 19.65
C LYS A 585 -21.68 20.54 18.54
N LEU A 586 -22.97 20.32 18.27
CA LEU A 586 -23.44 19.32 17.31
C LEU A 586 -24.12 19.97 16.10
N ILE A 587 -23.54 19.76 14.92
CA ILE A 587 -24.07 20.20 13.64
C ILE A 587 -24.37 18.96 12.79
N ILE A 588 -25.66 18.75 12.45
CA ILE A 588 -26.09 17.58 11.69
C ILE A 588 -26.44 17.99 10.26
N LYS A 589 -25.76 17.39 9.29
CA LYS A 589 -26.20 17.41 7.90
C LYS A 589 -27.25 16.33 7.71
N ILE A 590 -28.51 16.73 7.53
CA ILE A 590 -29.68 15.86 7.32
C ILE A 590 -30.80 16.70 6.68
N LYS A 591 -31.71 16.07 5.93
CA LYS A 591 -32.87 16.77 5.33
C LYS A 591 -33.92 17.19 6.36
N ASP A 592 -34.11 16.36 7.39
CA ASP A 592 -35.14 16.54 8.40
C ASP A 592 -34.63 17.50 9.49
N LYS A 593 -35.42 18.52 9.82
CA LYS A 593 -35.10 19.39 10.96
C LYS A 593 -35.25 18.61 12.27
N ILE A 594 -34.28 18.74 13.17
CA ILE A 594 -34.31 18.14 14.50
C ILE A 594 -34.42 19.28 15.51
N GLU A 595 -35.45 19.23 16.35
CA GLU A 595 -35.68 20.27 17.35
C GLU A 595 -34.51 20.37 18.34
N GLY A 596 -34.09 21.60 18.62
CA GLY A 596 -33.00 21.88 19.56
C GLY A 596 -31.60 21.55 19.07
N ILE A 597 -31.45 21.03 17.84
CA ILE A 597 -30.15 20.67 17.24
C ILE A 597 -29.92 21.51 15.97
N GLU A 598 -28.69 21.97 15.76
CA GLU A 598 -28.32 22.68 14.53
C GLU A 598 -28.32 21.71 13.35
N THR A 599 -29.24 21.89 12.40
CA THR A 599 -29.32 21.09 11.18
C THR A 599 -28.99 21.89 9.93
N ILE A 600 -28.28 21.28 8.99
CA ILE A 600 -28.02 21.83 7.66
C ILE A 600 -28.42 20.85 6.56
N ASN A 601 -28.91 21.37 5.43
CA ASN A 601 -29.33 20.55 4.30
C ASN A 601 -28.20 20.37 3.26
N GLU A 602 -27.30 21.34 3.19
CA GLU A 602 -26.21 21.40 2.23
C GLU A 602 -25.05 20.48 2.60
N ARG A 603 -24.20 20.16 1.61
CA ARG A 603 -22.94 19.48 1.87
C ARG A 603 -22.03 20.40 2.68
N PHE A 604 -21.12 19.82 3.45
CA PHE A 604 -20.08 20.59 4.13
C PHE A 604 -19.27 21.39 3.11
N SER A 605 -19.23 22.70 3.32
CA SER A 605 -18.62 23.69 2.44
C SER A 605 -17.77 24.65 3.26
N LYS A 606 -16.94 25.45 2.57
CA LYS A 606 -16.16 26.52 3.21
C LYS A 606 -17.06 27.49 3.98
N THR A 607 -18.21 27.86 3.41
CA THR A 607 -19.21 28.75 4.06
C THR A 607 -19.81 28.10 5.30
N THR A 608 -20.12 26.80 5.25
CA THR A 608 -20.60 26.04 6.40
C THR A 608 -19.58 26.09 7.54
N PHE A 609 -18.31 25.77 7.26
CA PHE A 609 -17.29 25.75 8.30
C PHE A 609 -17.03 27.14 8.88
N TYR A 610 -16.95 28.21 8.08
CA TYR A 610 -16.81 29.57 8.62
C TYR A 610 -17.96 29.96 9.54
N LYS A 611 -19.20 29.64 9.15
CA LYS A 611 -20.39 29.95 9.94
C LYS A 611 -20.33 29.35 11.34
N PHE A 612 -19.88 28.10 11.46
CA PHE A 612 -19.97 27.36 12.73
C PHE A 612 -18.69 27.35 13.55
N LEU A 613 -17.51 27.45 12.91
CA LEU A 613 -16.22 27.38 13.58
C LEU A 613 -15.68 28.74 14.00
N GLY A 614 -16.02 29.82 13.28
CA GLY A 614 -15.42 31.13 13.51
C GLY A 614 -13.93 31.15 13.14
N LYS A 615 -13.06 31.50 14.10
CA LYS A 615 -11.60 31.53 13.88
C LYS A 615 -11.03 30.11 13.86
N ILE A 616 -10.66 29.64 12.67
CA ILE A 616 -10.17 28.27 12.44
C ILE A 616 -8.89 27.96 13.23
N LEU A 617 -8.06 28.97 13.51
CA LEU A 617 -6.79 28.85 14.23
C LEU A 617 -6.98 28.52 15.73
N ASP A 618 -8.20 28.66 16.26
CA ASP A 618 -8.52 28.27 17.64
C ASP A 618 -8.56 26.75 17.83
N TYR A 619 -8.64 25.98 16.74
CA TYR A 619 -8.78 24.52 16.78
C TYR A 619 -7.43 23.86 16.60
N GLN A 620 -7.11 22.94 17.52
CA GLN A 620 -5.84 22.23 17.52
C GLN A 620 -5.83 21.03 16.56
N ARG A 621 -7.01 20.49 16.26
CA ARG A 621 -7.15 19.24 15.52
C ARG A 621 -8.47 19.16 14.74
N PHE A 622 -8.39 18.60 13.55
CA PHE A 622 -9.49 18.28 12.65
C PHE A 622 -9.44 16.80 12.32
N MET A 623 -10.43 16.05 12.80
CA MET A 623 -10.51 14.60 12.61
C MET A 623 -11.58 14.30 11.56
N ILE A 624 -11.25 13.52 10.54
CA ILE A 624 -12.13 13.24 9.41
C ILE A 624 -12.32 11.73 9.31
N CYS A 625 -13.58 11.28 9.32
CA CYS A 625 -13.93 9.88 9.09
C CYS A 625 -15.22 9.78 8.28
N GLY A 626 -15.18 9.22 7.09
CA GLY A 626 -16.38 9.19 6.23
C GLY A 626 -16.14 8.52 4.89
N PRO A 627 -17.09 8.64 3.95
CA PRO A 627 -16.94 8.08 2.61
C PRO A 627 -15.77 8.72 1.86
N PRO A 628 -15.19 8.06 0.85
CA PRO A 628 -14.02 8.55 0.10
C PRO A 628 -14.18 9.99 -0.41
N GLN A 629 -15.35 10.34 -0.95
CA GLN A 629 -15.62 11.69 -1.43
C GLN A 629 -15.48 12.77 -0.34
N MET A 630 -15.86 12.45 0.91
CA MET A 630 -15.69 13.36 2.05
C MET A 630 -14.22 13.46 2.45
N GLN A 631 -13.50 12.33 2.46
CA GLN A 631 -12.07 12.29 2.77
C GLN A 631 -11.25 13.08 1.74
N GLU A 632 -11.70 13.15 0.49
CA GLU A 632 -11.07 13.95 -0.56
C GLU A 632 -11.41 15.45 -0.44
N SER A 633 -12.70 15.79 -0.32
CA SER A 633 -13.14 17.19 -0.40
C SER A 633 -12.87 18.00 0.87
N VAL A 634 -13.07 17.41 2.06
CA VAL A 634 -12.98 18.14 3.33
C VAL A 634 -11.57 18.67 3.60
N PRO A 635 -10.48 17.89 3.44
CA PRO A 635 -9.13 18.42 3.63
C PRO A 635 -8.80 19.58 2.71
N ILE A 636 -9.26 19.56 1.46
CA ILE A 636 -9.05 20.67 0.51
C ILE A 636 -9.70 21.94 1.06
N ILE A 637 -10.97 21.85 1.48
CA ILE A 637 -11.69 22.97 2.08
C ILE A 637 -10.97 23.50 3.33
N LEU A 638 -10.52 22.61 4.22
CA LEU A 638 -9.79 23.01 5.44
C LEU A 638 -8.46 23.71 5.12
N LYS A 639 -7.71 23.23 4.12
CA LYS A 639 -6.47 23.87 3.66
C LYS A 639 -6.74 25.25 3.06
N GLU A 640 -7.78 25.40 2.26
CA GLU A 640 -8.23 26.70 1.74
C GLU A 640 -8.69 27.67 2.83
N MET A 641 -9.01 27.16 4.02
CA MET A 641 -9.31 27.96 5.21
C MET A 641 -8.04 28.25 6.05
N GLY A 642 -6.87 27.72 5.67
CA GLY A 642 -5.60 27.93 6.36
C GLY A 642 -5.21 26.86 7.38
N VAL A 643 -5.93 25.73 7.43
CA VAL A 643 -5.56 24.60 8.29
C VAL A 643 -4.33 23.89 7.72
N GLN A 644 -3.28 23.77 8.54
CA GLN A 644 -2.07 23.05 8.17
C GLN A 644 -2.30 21.53 8.14
N ASN A 645 -1.60 20.81 7.24
CA ASN A 645 -1.74 19.36 7.07
C ASN A 645 -1.56 18.58 8.39
N GLN A 646 -0.65 19.02 9.25
CA GLN A 646 -0.35 18.38 10.54
C GLN A 646 -1.52 18.41 11.54
N HIS A 647 -2.52 19.28 11.33
CA HIS A 647 -3.72 19.35 12.17
C HIS A 647 -4.88 18.54 11.58
N ILE A 648 -4.74 17.96 10.39
CA ILE A 648 -5.78 17.17 9.72
C ILE A 648 -5.46 15.68 9.90
N HIS A 649 -6.33 14.96 10.59
CA HIS A 649 -6.16 13.54 10.91
C HIS A 649 -7.28 12.71 10.29
N PHE A 650 -6.90 11.65 9.58
CA PHE A 650 -7.83 10.71 8.95
C PHE A 650 -7.99 9.46 9.81
N ILE A 651 -9.22 9.19 10.23
CA ILE A 651 -9.57 8.06 11.10
C ILE A 651 -10.08 6.87 10.30
#